data_AF-A0A9P0H639-F1
#
_entry.id   AF-A0A9P0H639-F1
#
_cell.length_a   1.000
_cell.length_b   1.000
_cell.length_c   1.000
_cell.angle_alpha   90.00
_cell.angle_beta   90.00
_cell.angle_gamma   90.00
#
_symmetry.space_group_name_H-M   'P 1'
#
loop_
_entity.id
_entity.type
_entity.pdbx_description
1 polymer ?
#
loop_
_entity_poly.entity_id
_entity_poly.type
_entity_poly.pdbx_seq_one_letter_code
_entity_poly.pdbx_strand_id
1 'polypeptide(L)'
;MASVLCAKVLFSVLLFAVSSAISRRPPAPPIGADEVRHLGKAAECQFGKSIRELGTTWFADLGPPFGIMYCIKCECVPIHKKKRIVGKVFCRNIKHECPEPKCDEPVLSPGRCCKTCPGDGIDVDLVQDAVQPIPEEDDKNYKYYASVLAGDSQSATARFSFTKKSLHYSLYVTSRPQLVQFLDRQGNIIEEQEVGFGTQYENATEKLCGVWRRLPRDYRRLLREEALSISLVWPTMVITGHVLRYSELATEEQSALLIGEKPGSAGTAIVSVSTATPSIHLLLIFTGLFTGEDTNNAPVLVKLHSPDGKDIIHETIKVEKASPELNKITTSTPVSVHDLRLLVRSKLHLTITSKSSQISITGIVRPRVTCELFQTLLTGERSCGLLSAFLDHKGDFIYQSKLIGVPSKSMITLDVLTELLTESGERKLEEIPADGNKLEKTSPRLVEGLYAGQLQVNVAEMNGKMQGRSAAPPRSTLNPLLMKPSLGVLGSLAAVIWVAVDSQCSLYYEAEITENREYCVWLNHVPIAAPGAPVTLRQIDCGHGFRLEGSLLGLPPSEIQILDSGVVTIELRDNATDNVLMSALWEHKDIPRSCLPETASSDPTYRSDGSGILITTAACYHGGMFHNDGEQWRDPSDPCTVCSCSLGSLSCQTQCINKTGVVEQEGILRGCQMAGQFFPAGSTWHPYLPPIGFDTCTICSCDASSLKVSCPRTVCPPLPCDERVAVKIDKKSCCKVCPSSPSEEEFGNKSLEDDDSKADMIGSGECEYPMGGPFKNGQEWHPRLYSGGEIKCVICKCLEGNVRCERKRCNNKTACQDECCTAQCKRRRRYARRKHLNPSA
;
A
#
# COMPACT_ATOMS: atom_id res chain seq x y z
N MET A 1 8.61 17.16 77.67
CA MET A 1 9.29 17.47 76.39
C MET A 1 9.55 16.24 75.50
N ALA A 2 8.92 15.08 75.72
CA ALA A 2 9.03 13.92 74.81
C ALA A 2 7.75 13.67 73.97
N SER A 3 6.58 14.13 74.42
CA SER A 3 5.30 13.95 73.71
C SER A 3 5.11 14.89 72.51
N VAL A 4 5.74 16.08 72.53
CA VAL A 4 5.60 17.09 71.46
C VAL A 4 6.48 16.76 70.24
N LEU A 5 7.62 16.08 70.43
CA LEU A 5 8.43 15.59 69.31
C LEU A 5 7.76 14.42 68.59
N CYS A 6 7.11 13.51 69.33
CA CYS A 6 6.44 12.36 68.74
C CYS A 6 5.23 12.79 67.88
N ALA A 7 4.46 13.78 68.33
CA ALA A 7 3.34 14.34 67.57
C ALA A 7 3.77 15.08 66.29
N LYS A 8 4.91 15.78 66.30
CA LYS A 8 5.45 16.46 65.09
C LYS A 8 6.01 15.48 64.07
N VAL A 9 6.61 14.36 64.52
CA VAL A 9 7.09 13.30 63.63
C VAL A 9 5.91 12.54 63.02
N LEU A 10 4.87 12.21 63.80
CA LEU A 10 3.66 11.55 63.29
C LEU A 10 2.88 12.44 62.29
N PHE A 11 2.80 13.75 62.52
CA PHE A 11 2.14 14.67 61.59
C PHE A 11 2.95 14.88 60.29
N SER A 12 4.29 14.89 60.37
CA SER A 12 5.15 14.96 59.19
C SER A 12 5.14 13.66 58.38
N VAL A 13 5.07 12.50 59.04
CA VAL A 13 4.94 11.19 58.37
C VAL A 13 3.55 11.02 57.74
N LEU A 14 2.47 11.53 58.36
CA LEU A 14 1.14 11.53 57.73
C LEU A 14 1.04 12.50 56.54
N LEU A 15 1.69 13.67 56.56
CA LEU A 15 1.73 14.58 55.40
C LEU A 15 2.56 14.01 54.24
N PHE A 16 3.63 13.26 54.53
CA PHE A 16 4.39 12.55 53.50
C PHE A 16 3.64 11.31 52.95
N ALA A 17 2.82 10.65 53.76
CA ALA A 17 1.99 9.52 53.33
C ALA A 17 0.74 9.94 52.53
N VAL A 18 0.20 11.15 52.74
CA VAL A 18 -0.97 11.66 51.99
C VAL A 18 -0.55 12.40 50.70
N SER A 19 0.68 12.91 50.61
CA SER A 19 1.21 13.55 49.39
C SER A 19 1.78 12.56 48.37
N SER A 20 1.85 11.27 48.70
CA SER A 20 2.31 10.19 47.80
C SER A 20 1.18 9.34 47.22
N ALA A 21 -0.08 9.77 47.39
CA ALA A 21 -1.27 9.15 46.81
C ALA A 21 -1.90 10.00 45.67
N ILE A 22 -1.08 10.48 44.73
CA ILE A 22 -1.53 10.67 43.34
C ILE A 22 -0.69 9.70 42.51
N SER A 23 -1.22 8.48 42.39
CA SER A 23 -0.62 7.37 41.66
C SER A 23 -0.49 7.73 40.18
N ARG A 24 0.65 8.31 39.79
CA ARG A 24 1.20 8.17 38.43
C ARG A 24 1.45 6.68 38.22
N ARG A 25 0.57 6.00 37.48
CA ARG A 25 0.81 4.62 37.07
C ARG A 25 2.12 4.59 36.27
N PRO A 26 3.11 3.76 36.64
CA PRO A 26 4.25 3.51 35.76
C PRO A 26 3.72 2.87 34.46
N PRO A 27 4.28 3.22 33.28
CA PRO A 27 4.00 2.46 32.08
C PRO A 27 4.43 1.01 32.33
N ALA A 28 3.54 0.08 32.01
CA ALA A 28 3.82 -1.34 32.11
C ALA A 28 5.09 -1.68 31.28
N PRO A 29 5.94 -2.61 31.74
CA PRO A 29 7.09 -3.05 30.95
C PRO A 29 6.60 -3.66 29.61
N PRO A 30 7.38 -3.52 28.52
CA PRO A 30 6.99 -4.05 27.24
C PRO A 30 6.99 -5.58 27.32
N ILE A 31 5.79 -6.15 27.35
CA ILE A 31 5.57 -7.57 27.10
C ILE A 31 5.79 -7.76 25.60
N GLY A 32 6.79 -8.59 25.27
CA GLY A 32 6.84 -9.42 24.07
C GLY A 32 6.82 -8.71 22.71
N ALA A 33 7.91 -8.87 21.97
CA ALA A 33 7.91 -8.73 20.52
C ALA A 33 6.78 -9.56 19.88
N ASP A 34 6.31 -9.08 18.73
CA ASP A 34 5.37 -9.72 17.80
C ASP A 34 3.89 -9.77 18.20
N GLU A 35 3.26 -8.59 18.23
CA GLU A 35 1.92 -8.46 17.63
C GLU A 35 1.97 -7.29 16.66
N VAL A 36 1.97 -7.61 15.36
CA VAL A 36 1.79 -6.64 14.28
C VAL A 36 0.48 -5.89 14.53
N ARG A 37 0.58 -4.69 15.09
CA ARG A 37 -0.55 -3.78 15.18
C ARG A 37 -0.92 -3.42 13.74
N HIS A 38 -1.97 -4.04 13.20
CA HIS A 38 -2.65 -3.50 12.02
C HIS A 38 -3.09 -2.07 12.36
N LEU A 39 -2.32 -1.08 11.89
CA LEU A 39 -2.63 0.33 12.13
C LEU A 39 -3.88 0.69 11.34
N GLY A 40 -4.80 1.33 12.05
CA GLY A 40 -6.20 1.46 11.68
C GLY A 40 -6.48 2.47 10.59
N LYS A 41 -7.71 2.37 10.08
CA LYS A 41 -8.35 3.26 9.10
C LYS A 41 -8.11 4.74 9.44
N ALA A 42 -7.76 5.52 8.42
CA ALA A 42 -7.59 6.98 8.48
C ALA A 42 -8.83 7.69 9.09
N ALA A 43 -8.65 8.95 9.48
CA ALA A 43 -9.70 9.87 9.95
C ALA A 43 -10.65 10.28 8.79
N GLU A 44 -11.23 9.31 8.11
CA GLU A 44 -12.02 9.46 6.89
C GLU A 44 -13.11 8.39 6.81
N CYS A 45 -14.15 8.68 6.04
CA CYS A 45 -15.23 7.73 5.80
C CYS A 45 -15.19 7.20 4.38
N GLN A 46 -15.24 5.88 4.23
CA GLN A 46 -15.39 5.23 2.93
C GLN A 46 -16.86 4.86 2.70
N PHE A 47 -17.43 5.29 1.58
CA PHE A 47 -18.78 4.93 1.15
C PHE A 47 -18.76 4.59 -0.35
N GLY A 48 -19.00 3.33 -0.68
CA GLY A 48 -18.80 2.81 -2.03
C GLY A 48 -17.33 2.94 -2.48
N LYS A 49 -17.10 3.49 -3.68
CA LYS A 49 -15.76 3.82 -4.20
C LYS A 49 -15.27 5.21 -3.77
N SER A 50 -16.10 5.99 -3.08
CA SER A 50 -15.79 7.37 -2.70
C SER A 50 -15.29 7.47 -1.26
N ILE A 51 -14.29 8.32 -1.05
CA ILE A 51 -13.77 8.69 0.26
C ILE A 51 -14.32 10.07 0.62
N ARG A 52 -14.73 10.24 1.87
CA ARG A 52 -15.42 11.43 2.38
C ARG A 52 -14.68 11.98 3.58
N GLU A 53 -14.38 13.29 3.55
CA GLU A 53 -13.72 14.01 4.65
C GLU A 53 -14.65 14.06 5.88
N LEU A 54 -14.09 14.13 7.08
CA LEU A 54 -14.88 14.33 8.31
C LEU A 54 -15.72 15.60 8.20
N GLY A 55 -16.97 15.53 8.69
CA GLY A 55 -17.95 16.61 8.62
C GLY A 55 -18.62 16.80 7.27
N THR A 56 -18.24 16.04 6.23
CA THR A 56 -18.92 16.13 4.93
C THR A 56 -20.26 15.38 4.94
N THR A 57 -21.25 15.95 4.27
CA THR A 57 -22.57 15.33 4.03
C THR A 57 -22.81 15.09 2.55
N TRP A 58 -23.40 13.95 2.19
CA TRP A 58 -23.72 13.59 0.81
C TRP A 58 -24.99 12.73 0.73
N PHE A 59 -25.58 12.61 -0.47
CA PHE A 59 -26.64 11.63 -0.72
C PHE A 59 -26.05 10.27 -1.10
N ALA A 60 -26.58 9.19 -0.53
CA ALA A 60 -26.04 7.85 -0.73
C ALA A 60 -26.09 7.43 -2.22
N ASP A 61 -24.95 7.18 -2.83
CA ASP A 61 -24.84 6.53 -4.14
C ASP A 61 -24.64 5.03 -3.95
N LEU A 62 -25.65 4.24 -4.34
CA LEU A 62 -25.63 2.78 -4.22
C LEU A 62 -25.04 2.10 -5.47
N GLY A 63 -24.60 2.89 -6.47
CA GLY A 63 -24.07 2.40 -7.74
C GLY A 63 -25.16 1.79 -8.64
N PRO A 64 -24.79 1.41 -9.87
CA PRO A 64 -25.73 0.80 -10.81
C PRO A 64 -26.32 -0.51 -10.25
N PRO A 65 -27.64 -0.76 -10.39
CA PRO A 65 -28.63 0.01 -11.15
C PRO A 65 -29.32 1.15 -10.38
N PHE A 66 -29.07 1.31 -9.07
CA PHE A 66 -29.86 2.17 -8.20
C PHE A 66 -29.44 3.65 -8.24
N GLY A 67 -28.15 3.95 -8.43
CA GLY A 67 -27.62 5.30 -8.47
C GLY A 67 -27.80 6.07 -7.15
N ILE A 68 -27.99 7.39 -7.24
CA ILE A 68 -28.05 8.30 -6.08
C ILE A 68 -29.44 8.30 -5.44
N MET A 69 -29.50 7.97 -4.16
CA MET A 69 -30.70 8.00 -3.33
C MET A 69 -30.80 9.33 -2.58
N TYR A 70 -31.46 10.32 -3.19
CA TYR A 70 -31.58 11.69 -2.63
C TYR A 70 -32.30 11.77 -1.27
N CYS A 71 -33.02 10.74 -0.85
CA CYS A 71 -33.65 10.68 0.48
C CYS A 71 -32.79 10.05 1.57
N ILE A 72 -31.59 9.57 1.25
CA ILE A 72 -30.64 9.04 2.23
C ILE A 72 -29.50 10.03 2.36
N LYS A 73 -29.53 10.86 3.41
CA LYS A 73 -28.45 11.80 3.73
C LYS A 73 -27.44 11.09 4.62
N CYS A 74 -26.22 10.97 4.11
CA CYS A 74 -25.07 10.44 4.83
C CYS A 74 -24.17 11.56 5.31
N GLU A 75 -23.53 11.35 6.45
CA GLU A 75 -22.55 12.24 7.06
C GLU A 75 -21.34 11.42 7.51
N CYS A 76 -20.14 11.99 7.37
CA CYS A 76 -18.93 11.41 7.92
C CYS A 76 -18.65 11.97 9.32
N VAL A 77 -18.99 11.20 10.36
CA VAL A 77 -18.85 11.66 11.75
C VAL A 77 -17.55 11.16 12.39
N PRO A 78 -16.83 12.01 13.15
CA PRO A 78 -15.66 11.60 13.92
C PRO A 78 -16.09 10.78 15.14
N ILE A 79 -15.51 9.59 15.31
CA ILE A 79 -15.72 8.75 16.49
C ILE A 79 -14.39 8.54 17.20
N HIS A 80 -14.34 8.92 18.47
CA HIS A 80 -13.21 8.64 19.33
C HIS A 80 -13.17 7.15 19.69
N LYS A 81 -12.12 6.45 19.26
CA LYS A 81 -11.80 5.09 19.72
C LYS A 81 -10.45 5.11 20.42
N LYS A 82 -10.46 4.90 21.74
CA LYS A 82 -9.28 5.03 22.61
C LYS A 82 -8.69 6.46 22.52
N LYS A 83 -7.45 6.61 22.02
CA LYS A 83 -6.71 7.88 21.83
C LYS A 83 -6.70 8.38 20.37
N ARG A 84 -7.60 7.90 19.51
CA ARG A 84 -7.60 8.22 18.06
C ARG A 84 -9.00 8.57 17.57
N ILE A 85 -9.08 9.42 16.55
CA ILE A 85 -10.32 9.78 15.86
C ILE A 85 -10.45 8.92 14.60
N VAL A 86 -11.57 8.22 14.45
CA VAL A 86 -11.88 7.38 13.27
C VAL A 86 -13.15 7.89 12.61
N GLY A 87 -13.15 8.02 11.28
CA GLY A 87 -14.34 8.37 10.53
C GLY A 87 -15.34 7.21 10.47
N LYS A 88 -16.62 7.49 10.75
CA LYS A 88 -17.71 6.54 10.50
C LYS A 88 -18.78 7.18 9.66
N VAL A 89 -19.21 6.50 8.59
CA VAL A 89 -20.39 6.91 7.82
C VAL A 89 -21.62 6.71 8.69
N PHE A 90 -22.41 7.76 8.85
CA PHE A 90 -23.74 7.71 9.43
C PHE A 90 -24.75 8.15 8.37
N CYS A 91 -25.64 7.25 7.95
CA CYS A 91 -26.68 7.57 6.98
C CYS A 91 -28.05 7.52 7.66
N ARG A 92 -28.89 8.52 7.39
CA ARG A 92 -30.27 8.57 7.84
C ARG A 92 -31.22 8.87 6.67
N ASN A 93 -32.45 8.37 6.80
CA ASN A 93 -33.50 8.65 5.83
C ASN A 93 -34.21 9.96 6.18
N ILE A 94 -34.11 10.96 5.30
CA ILE A 94 -34.68 12.29 5.50
C ILE A 94 -36.09 12.44 4.88
N LYS A 95 -36.67 11.36 4.36
CA LYS A 95 -38.02 11.40 3.74
C LYS A 95 -39.11 11.90 4.69
N HIS A 96 -38.95 11.64 5.99
CA HIS A 96 -39.88 12.09 7.03
C HIS A 96 -39.63 13.52 7.50
N GLU A 97 -38.53 14.15 7.05
CA GLU A 97 -38.17 15.54 7.35
C GLU A 97 -38.70 16.50 6.27
N CYS A 98 -39.37 15.97 5.23
CA CYS A 98 -39.94 16.79 4.16
C CYS A 98 -41.17 17.57 4.64
N PRO A 99 -41.29 18.86 4.27
CA PRO A 99 -42.49 19.64 4.55
C PRO A 99 -43.69 19.05 3.82
N GLU A 100 -44.87 19.13 4.45
CA GLU A 100 -46.12 18.69 3.83
C GLU A 100 -46.48 19.61 2.65
N PRO A 101 -46.69 19.08 1.44
CA PRO A 101 -47.04 19.89 0.28
C PRO A 101 -48.42 20.52 0.45
N LYS A 102 -48.55 21.79 0.07
CA LYS A 102 -49.80 22.57 0.21
C LYS A 102 -50.76 22.43 -0.98
N CYS A 103 -50.41 21.62 -1.98
CA CYS A 103 -51.17 21.42 -3.20
C CYS A 103 -51.63 19.97 -3.33
N ASP A 104 -52.68 19.78 -4.12
CA ASP A 104 -53.29 18.47 -4.38
C ASP A 104 -52.39 17.55 -5.22
N GLU A 105 -51.55 18.11 -6.11
CA GLU A 105 -50.63 17.36 -6.98
C GLU A 105 -49.16 17.79 -6.84
N PRO A 106 -48.45 17.29 -5.80
CA PRO A 106 -47.04 17.62 -5.59
C PRO A 106 -46.11 16.76 -6.47
N VAL A 107 -45.17 17.40 -7.16
CA VAL A 107 -44.25 16.79 -8.13
C VAL A 107 -42.85 16.59 -7.52
N LEU A 108 -42.20 15.47 -7.80
CA LEU A 108 -40.81 15.20 -7.40
C LEU A 108 -39.84 15.61 -8.51
N SER A 109 -39.06 16.66 -8.30
CA SER A 109 -38.05 17.10 -9.25
C SER A 109 -36.80 16.20 -9.25
N PRO A 110 -36.10 16.05 -10.39
CA PRO A 110 -34.82 15.34 -10.46
C PRO A 110 -33.82 15.90 -9.44
N GLY A 111 -33.12 15.02 -8.72
CA GLY A 111 -32.10 15.44 -7.75
C GLY A 111 -32.59 15.82 -6.35
N ARG A 112 -33.88 15.62 -6.03
CA ARG A 112 -34.46 15.99 -4.74
C ARG A 112 -35.13 14.83 -4.02
N CYS A 113 -35.22 14.91 -2.69
CA CYS A 113 -36.01 13.98 -1.88
C CYS A 113 -37.47 14.40 -1.73
N CYS A 114 -37.73 15.70 -1.52
CA CYS A 114 -39.05 16.21 -1.18
C CYS A 114 -39.83 16.63 -2.42
N LYS A 115 -41.15 16.41 -2.39
CA LYS A 115 -42.07 16.83 -3.46
C LYS A 115 -42.40 18.33 -3.30
N THR A 116 -42.53 19.04 -4.41
CA THR A 116 -42.81 20.48 -4.47
C THR A 116 -44.05 20.76 -5.32
N CYS A 117 -44.74 21.85 -5.04
CA CYS A 117 -45.95 22.25 -5.77
C CYS A 117 -45.59 23.02 -7.05
N PRO A 118 -46.22 22.71 -8.20
CA PRO A 118 -46.02 23.49 -9.42
C PRO A 118 -46.54 24.93 -9.23
N GLY A 119 -45.66 25.94 -9.31
CA GLY A 119 -46.04 27.35 -9.22
C GLY A 119 -45.59 28.10 -7.97
N ASP A 120 -45.09 27.39 -6.94
CA ASP A 120 -44.22 28.04 -5.96
C ASP A 120 -42.94 28.41 -6.74
N GLY A 121 -42.70 29.72 -6.88
CA GLY A 121 -41.53 30.25 -7.56
C GLY A 121 -40.30 29.47 -7.11
N ILE A 122 -39.47 29.06 -8.07
CA ILE A 122 -38.19 28.42 -7.80
C ILE A 122 -37.42 29.40 -6.92
N ASP A 123 -37.48 29.22 -5.60
CA ASP A 123 -36.49 29.81 -4.74
C ASP A 123 -35.24 29.00 -4.99
N VAL A 124 -34.37 29.58 -5.82
CA VAL A 124 -33.10 29.01 -6.27
C VAL A 124 -32.15 28.80 -5.07
N ASP A 125 -32.53 29.24 -3.86
CA ASP A 125 -31.65 29.29 -2.68
C ASP A 125 -31.71 28.10 -1.70
N LEU A 126 -32.29 26.96 -2.04
CA LEU A 126 -32.15 25.72 -1.23
C LEU A 126 -31.30 24.62 -1.89
N VAL A 127 -30.45 25.00 -2.84
CA VAL A 127 -29.16 24.32 -3.07
C VAL A 127 -28.07 25.05 -2.28
N GLN A 128 -28.30 25.29 -1.00
CA GLN A 128 -27.28 25.75 -0.05
C GLN A 128 -27.13 24.73 1.09
N ASP A 129 -26.73 23.53 0.70
CA ASP A 129 -25.88 22.68 1.53
C ASP A 129 -24.72 22.07 0.70
N ALA A 130 -24.57 22.50 -0.56
CA ALA A 130 -23.23 22.67 -1.10
C ALA A 130 -22.67 23.85 -0.31
N VAL A 131 -21.86 23.56 0.71
CA VAL A 131 -20.96 24.54 1.30
C VAL A 131 -20.42 25.36 0.13
N GLN A 132 -20.82 26.63 0.02
CA GLN A 132 -20.12 27.54 -0.89
C GLN A 132 -18.65 27.30 -0.59
N PRO A 133 -17.81 26.91 -1.57
CA PRO A 133 -16.39 26.92 -1.32
C PRO A 133 -16.12 28.36 -0.87
N ILE A 134 -15.83 28.54 0.42
CA ILE A 134 -15.14 29.74 0.90
C ILE A 134 -14.06 29.95 -0.16
N PRO A 135 -13.99 31.13 -0.80
CA PRO A 135 -13.11 31.32 -1.93
C PRO A 135 -11.75 30.71 -1.60
N GLU A 136 -11.29 29.73 -2.41
CA GLU A 136 -9.93 29.17 -2.32
C GLU A 136 -8.85 30.23 -2.61
N GLU A 137 -9.24 31.52 -2.66
CA GLU A 137 -8.37 32.66 -2.89
C GLU A 137 -7.56 33.03 -1.64
N ASP A 138 -8.03 32.74 -0.42
CA ASP A 138 -7.27 33.00 0.82
C ASP A 138 -6.14 31.98 1.08
N ASP A 139 -6.13 30.84 0.37
CA ASP A 139 -5.12 29.78 0.53
C ASP A 139 -3.74 30.17 -0.07
N LYS A 140 -3.66 31.25 -0.88
CA LYS A 140 -2.39 31.72 -1.46
C LYS A 140 -1.46 32.38 -0.44
N ASN A 141 -1.98 32.96 0.64
CA ASN A 141 -1.17 33.75 1.59
C ASN A 141 -0.59 32.95 2.77
N TYR A 142 -1.01 31.71 3.01
CA TYR A 142 -0.72 30.99 4.27
C TYR A 142 -0.15 29.59 4.07
N LYS A 143 0.97 29.52 3.34
CA LYS A 143 1.58 28.24 2.92
C LYS A 143 2.59 27.65 3.90
N TYR A 144 3.30 28.46 4.69
CA TYR A 144 4.49 28.04 5.44
C TYR A 144 4.37 28.27 6.95
N TYR A 145 4.75 27.25 7.72
CA TYR A 145 4.75 27.27 9.18
C TYR A 145 6.04 26.66 9.72
N ALA A 146 6.41 27.00 10.95
CA ALA A 146 7.55 26.42 11.64
C ALA A 146 7.22 26.13 13.11
N SER A 147 7.99 25.21 13.70
CA SER A 147 7.94 24.91 15.12
C SER A 147 9.36 24.72 15.64
N VAL A 148 9.61 25.18 16.86
CA VAL A 148 10.80 24.83 17.64
C VAL A 148 10.35 23.91 18.76
N LEU A 149 11.05 22.79 18.94
CA LEU A 149 10.78 21.83 20.00
C LEU A 149 12.03 21.71 20.85
N ALA A 150 11.87 21.91 22.15
CA ALA A 150 12.94 21.81 23.12
C ALA A 150 12.58 20.78 24.19
N GLY A 151 13.52 19.90 24.50
CA GLY A 151 13.44 18.95 25.61
C GLY A 151 14.72 18.97 26.43
N ASP A 152 14.89 17.97 27.29
CA ASP A 152 16.05 17.91 28.19
C ASP A 152 17.35 17.53 27.45
N SER A 153 17.26 16.64 26.47
CA SER A 153 18.41 16.18 25.66
C SER A 153 18.10 16.06 24.17
N GLN A 154 16.86 16.32 23.78
CA GLN A 154 16.42 16.27 22.39
C GLN A 154 15.83 17.62 22.01
N SER A 155 16.22 18.09 20.84
CA SER A 155 15.73 19.33 20.26
C SER A 155 15.41 19.10 18.79
N ALA A 156 14.42 19.83 18.30
CA ALA A 156 14.03 19.75 16.90
C ALA A 156 13.57 21.11 16.37
N THR A 157 13.73 21.28 15.07
CA THR A 157 13.11 22.36 14.31
C THR A 157 12.30 21.75 13.18
N ALA A 158 11.07 22.20 13.01
CA ALA A 158 10.14 21.70 12.02
C ALA A 158 9.77 22.80 11.02
N ARG A 159 9.53 22.40 9.78
CA ARG A 159 8.90 23.20 8.73
C ARG A 159 7.67 22.47 8.23
N PHE A 160 6.62 23.23 7.97
CA PHE A 160 5.40 22.72 7.41
C PHE A 160 5.04 23.53 6.17
N SER A 161 4.68 22.82 5.10
CA SER A 161 4.14 23.43 3.90
C SER A 161 2.81 22.79 3.54
N PHE A 162 1.80 23.63 3.34
CA PHE A 162 0.48 23.19 2.95
C PHE A 162 0.35 23.26 1.41
N THR A 163 0.09 22.12 0.77
CA THR A 163 -0.10 22.04 -0.69
C THR A 163 -1.19 21.03 -1.00
N LYS A 164 -2.19 21.40 -1.84
CA LYS A 164 -3.26 20.50 -2.29
C LYS A 164 -3.91 19.67 -1.16
N LYS A 165 -4.36 20.32 -0.08
CA LYS A 165 -4.94 19.66 1.12
C LYS A 165 -4.01 18.69 1.85
N SER A 166 -2.70 18.70 1.57
CA SER A 166 -1.72 17.87 2.27
C SER A 166 -0.75 18.77 3.03
N LEU A 167 -0.50 18.41 4.28
CA LEU A 167 0.48 19.08 5.14
C LEU A 167 1.78 18.30 5.09
N HIS A 168 2.75 18.84 4.35
CA HIS A 168 4.09 18.28 4.29
C HIS A 168 4.88 18.81 5.47
N TYR A 169 5.55 17.92 6.20
CA TYR A 169 6.38 18.29 7.34
C TYR A 169 7.81 17.83 7.11
N SER A 170 8.76 18.60 7.63
CA SER A 170 10.19 18.34 7.51
C SER A 170 10.87 18.78 8.80
N LEU A 171 11.71 17.92 9.37
CA LEU A 171 12.37 18.20 10.64
C LEU A 171 13.88 17.94 10.59
N TYR A 172 14.62 18.81 11.28
CA TYR A 172 15.91 18.44 11.85
C TYR A 172 15.71 18.04 13.30
N VAL A 173 16.22 16.87 13.67
CA VAL A 173 16.08 16.30 15.01
C VAL A 173 17.42 15.74 15.46
N THR A 174 17.76 15.96 16.73
CA THR A 174 18.99 15.45 17.35
C THR A 174 19.12 13.92 17.30
N SER A 175 18.00 13.20 17.42
CA SER A 175 17.95 11.76 17.22
C SER A 175 16.59 11.35 16.65
N ARG A 176 16.54 10.23 15.93
CA ARG A 176 15.32 9.82 15.21
C ARG A 176 14.20 9.39 16.18
N PRO A 177 13.02 10.03 16.19
CA PRO A 177 11.90 9.63 17.01
C PRO A 177 11.23 8.36 16.46
N GLN A 178 10.42 7.69 17.29
CA GLN A 178 9.60 6.54 16.86
C GLN A 178 8.27 6.98 16.24
N LEU A 179 7.67 8.06 16.77
CA LEU A 179 6.37 8.55 16.33
C LEU A 179 6.39 10.07 16.18
N VAL A 180 5.60 10.55 15.21
CA VAL A 180 5.20 11.95 15.06
C VAL A 180 3.70 12.04 15.35
N GLN A 181 3.32 12.92 16.27
CA GLN A 181 1.93 13.14 16.65
C GLN A 181 1.52 14.60 16.41
N PHE A 182 0.32 14.79 15.86
CA PHE A 182 -0.31 16.11 15.75
C PHE A 182 -1.40 16.23 16.81
N LEU A 183 -1.41 17.37 17.52
CA LEU A 183 -2.26 17.63 18.67
C LEU A 183 -3.19 18.83 18.43
N ASP A 184 -4.40 18.77 18.98
CA ASP A 184 -5.33 19.91 19.02
C ASP A 184 -4.99 20.94 20.11
N ARG A 185 -5.85 21.95 20.27
CA ARG A 185 -5.74 22.99 21.32
C ARG A 185 -5.71 22.45 22.74
N GLN A 186 -6.32 21.30 22.97
CA GLN A 186 -6.45 20.65 24.27
C GLN A 186 -5.37 19.57 24.50
N GLY A 187 -4.49 19.35 23.52
CA GLY A 187 -3.45 18.33 23.59
C GLY A 187 -3.94 16.91 23.24
N ASN A 188 -5.11 16.75 22.63
CA ASN A 188 -5.57 15.45 22.15
C ASN A 188 -4.87 15.08 20.85
N ILE A 189 -4.55 13.79 20.69
CA ILE A 189 -3.93 13.26 19.48
C ILE A 189 -4.96 13.21 18.35
N ILE A 190 -4.72 14.02 17.33
CA ILE A 190 -5.52 14.06 16.10
C ILE A 190 -5.01 13.02 15.12
N GLU A 191 -3.69 12.98 14.91
CA GLU A 191 -3.01 12.14 13.93
C GLU A 191 -1.71 11.60 14.52
N GLU A 192 -1.35 10.36 14.20
CA GLU A 192 -0.14 9.68 14.67
C GLU A 192 0.49 8.89 13.53
N GLN A 193 1.76 9.15 13.25
CA GLN A 193 2.51 8.53 12.17
C GLN A 193 3.78 7.86 12.70
N GLU A 194 4.05 6.64 12.23
CA GLU A 194 5.27 5.91 12.56
C GLU A 194 6.45 6.39 11.72
N VAL A 195 7.60 6.56 12.38
CA VAL A 195 8.85 6.90 11.71
C VAL A 195 9.55 5.59 11.33
N GLY A 196 9.50 5.23 10.05
CA GLY A 196 10.14 4.02 9.50
C GLY A 196 11.68 4.09 9.50
N PHE A 197 12.41 3.20 8.82
CA PHE A 197 13.89 3.09 8.91
C PHE A 197 14.73 4.14 8.15
N GLY A 198 14.11 5.16 7.55
CA GLY A 198 14.84 6.27 6.93
C GLY A 198 15.06 6.00 5.46
N THR A 199 14.59 6.87 4.57
CA THR A 199 14.86 6.72 3.13
C THR A 199 16.31 7.10 2.80
N GLN A 200 16.78 6.75 1.60
CA GLN A 200 18.10 7.19 1.12
C GLN A 200 18.25 8.72 1.18
N TYR A 201 17.19 9.46 0.85
CA TYR A 201 17.15 10.92 0.97
C TYR A 201 17.29 11.39 2.42
N GLU A 202 16.52 10.82 3.34
CA GLU A 202 16.56 11.18 4.77
C GLU A 202 17.94 10.92 5.36
N ASN A 203 18.57 9.80 4.99
CA ASN A 203 19.91 9.45 5.46
C ASN A 203 21.00 10.38 4.87
N ALA A 204 20.87 10.80 3.61
CA ALA A 204 21.84 11.72 2.98
C ALA A 204 21.72 13.15 3.51
N THR A 205 20.51 13.58 3.84
CA THR A 205 20.20 14.96 4.29
C THR A 205 20.14 15.12 5.81
N GLU A 206 20.11 14.01 6.57
CA GLU A 206 19.83 13.98 8.01
C GLU A 206 18.49 14.64 8.38
N LYS A 207 17.55 14.68 7.43
CA LYS A 207 16.20 15.22 7.62
C LYS A 207 15.21 14.09 7.88
N LEU A 208 14.17 14.42 8.63
CA LEU A 208 12.97 13.59 8.74
C LEU A 208 11.84 14.20 7.92
N CYS A 209 11.31 13.46 6.96
CA CYS A 209 10.35 13.96 5.97
C CYS A 209 9.05 13.15 6.05
N GLY A 210 7.92 13.84 6.03
CA GLY A 210 6.64 13.15 5.96
C GLY A 210 5.51 14.02 5.46
N VAL A 211 4.34 13.41 5.34
CA VAL A 211 3.16 14.07 4.79
C VAL A 211 1.90 13.57 5.49
N TRP A 212 1.13 14.51 6.00
CA TRP A 212 -0.25 14.27 6.38
C TRP A 212 -1.15 14.60 5.19
N ARG A 213 -1.48 13.56 4.42
CA ARG A 213 -2.33 13.68 3.22
C ARG A 213 -3.78 13.91 3.63
N ARG A 214 -4.53 14.64 2.79
CA ARG A 214 -6.00 14.81 2.90
C ARG A 214 -6.43 15.42 4.24
N LEU A 215 -5.76 16.50 4.64
CA LEU A 215 -6.01 17.24 5.88
C LEU A 215 -7.48 17.74 5.94
N PRO A 216 -8.29 17.25 6.90
CA PRO A 216 -9.68 17.68 7.10
C PRO A 216 -9.85 19.19 7.28
N ARG A 217 -11.04 19.71 6.91
CA ARG A 217 -11.39 21.15 7.01
C ARG A 217 -11.18 21.72 8.42
N ASP A 218 -11.61 21.00 9.46
CA ASP A 218 -11.49 21.47 10.85
C ASP A 218 -10.03 21.65 11.28
N TYR A 219 -9.13 20.75 10.84
CA TYR A 219 -7.71 20.82 11.19
C TYR A 219 -6.97 21.85 10.34
N ARG A 220 -7.43 22.12 9.11
CA ARG A 220 -6.98 23.30 8.33
C ARG A 220 -7.31 24.60 9.04
N ARG A 221 -8.48 24.70 9.70
CA ARG A 221 -8.82 25.84 10.54
C ARG A 221 -7.87 25.96 11.75
N LEU A 222 -7.57 24.85 12.45
CA LEU A 222 -6.60 24.87 13.55
C LEU A 222 -5.22 25.36 13.12
N LEU A 223 -4.76 24.98 11.92
CA LEU A 223 -3.48 25.44 11.37
C LEU A 223 -3.49 26.96 11.11
N ARG A 224 -4.57 27.49 10.51
CA ARG A 224 -4.71 28.95 10.27
C ARG A 224 -4.81 29.76 11.56
N GLU A 225 -5.39 29.18 12.60
CA GLU A 225 -5.54 29.79 13.92
C GLU A 225 -4.34 29.50 14.85
N GLU A 226 -3.22 28.99 14.33
CA GLU A 226 -1.98 28.70 15.08
C GLU A 226 -2.20 27.83 16.33
N ALA A 227 -3.16 26.92 16.22
CA ALA A 227 -3.72 26.15 17.31
C ALA A 227 -3.34 24.66 17.26
N LEU A 228 -2.54 24.29 16.27
CA LEU A 228 -2.02 22.93 16.08
C LEU A 228 -0.65 22.82 16.76
N SER A 229 -0.40 21.71 17.44
CA SER A 229 0.92 21.41 18.01
C SER A 229 1.46 20.09 17.48
N ILE A 230 2.78 19.97 17.37
CA ILE A 230 3.48 18.75 16.97
C ILE A 230 4.21 18.16 18.18
N SER A 231 4.17 16.85 18.34
CA SER A 231 4.95 16.12 19.34
C SER A 231 5.79 15.02 18.70
N LEU A 232 7.04 14.91 19.14
CA LEU A 232 7.96 13.84 18.75
C LEU A 232 8.15 12.90 19.93
N VAL A 233 8.01 11.59 19.69
CA VAL A 233 7.98 10.57 20.74
C VAL A 233 9.16 9.61 20.59
N TRP A 234 9.92 9.45 21.68
CA TRP A 234 10.94 8.42 21.87
C TRP A 234 10.50 7.45 22.97
N PRO A 235 11.18 6.31 23.17
CA PRO A 235 10.86 5.36 24.23
C PRO A 235 10.82 5.98 25.64
N THR A 236 11.65 6.99 25.89
CA THR A 236 11.87 7.57 27.22
C THR A 236 11.37 8.99 27.38
N MET A 237 11.01 9.69 26.29
CA MET A 237 10.63 11.10 26.35
C MET A 237 9.72 11.53 25.21
N VAL A 238 9.08 12.68 25.40
CA VAL A 238 8.28 13.38 24.39
C VAL A 238 8.64 14.85 24.43
N ILE A 239 8.84 15.46 23.25
CA ILE A 239 8.99 16.92 23.12
C ILE A 239 7.86 17.45 22.25
N THR A 240 7.35 18.63 22.59
CA THR A 240 6.20 19.25 21.93
C THR A 240 6.55 20.68 21.52
N GLY A 241 6.02 21.13 20.39
CA GLY A 241 6.10 22.53 19.95
C GLY A 241 4.88 22.98 19.18
N HIS A 242 4.65 24.29 19.19
CA HIS A 242 3.51 24.92 18.51
C HIS A 242 3.83 25.21 17.05
N VAL A 243 2.85 24.96 16.17
CA VAL A 243 2.96 25.23 14.73
C VAL A 243 2.54 26.67 14.48
N LEU A 244 3.52 27.55 14.24
CA LEU A 244 3.33 28.99 14.10
C LEU A 244 3.68 29.47 12.68
N ARG A 245 3.06 30.56 12.24
CA ARG A 245 3.28 31.11 10.90
C ARG A 245 4.44 32.10 10.87
N TYR A 246 5.27 32.02 9.83
CA TYR A 246 6.35 32.97 9.57
C TYR A 246 6.44 33.31 8.09
N SER A 247 6.35 34.60 7.75
CA SER A 247 6.41 35.10 6.36
C SER A 247 7.76 34.87 5.69
N GLU A 248 8.84 34.95 6.47
CA GLU A 248 10.23 34.87 6.03
C GLU A 248 10.64 33.44 5.61
N LEU A 249 9.80 32.44 5.85
CA LEU A 249 10.00 31.07 5.37
C LEU A 249 9.94 30.96 3.84
N ALA A 250 9.29 31.91 3.16
CA ALA A 250 9.22 31.92 1.71
C ALA A 250 10.59 32.13 1.05
N THR A 251 11.53 32.78 1.75
CA THR A 251 12.89 33.09 1.28
C THR A 251 13.95 32.25 2.01
N GLU A 252 13.56 31.17 2.69
CA GLU A 252 14.50 30.28 3.40
C GLU A 252 15.36 29.52 2.38
N GLU A 253 16.68 29.70 2.47
CA GLU A 253 17.67 28.93 1.69
C GLU A 253 18.51 28.01 2.57
N GLN A 254 18.90 28.50 3.75
CA GLN A 254 19.65 27.75 4.74
C GLN A 254 18.93 27.83 6.09
N SER A 255 19.18 26.86 6.96
CA SER A 255 18.59 26.80 8.29
C SER A 255 19.60 26.27 9.30
N ALA A 256 19.37 26.56 10.58
CA ALA A 256 20.09 25.92 11.67
C ALA A 256 19.13 25.43 12.75
N LEU A 257 19.42 24.26 13.31
CA LEU A 257 18.90 23.82 14.61
C LEU A 257 19.89 24.26 15.68
N LEU A 258 19.47 25.12 16.59
CA LEU A 258 20.28 25.61 17.69
C LEU A 258 19.93 24.82 18.95
N ILE A 259 20.95 24.25 19.59
CA ILE A 259 20.82 23.41 20.76
C ILE A 259 21.54 24.12 21.91
N GLY A 260 20.87 24.27 23.05
CA GLY A 260 21.47 24.82 24.25
C GLY A 260 21.84 23.75 25.26
N GLU A 261 22.68 24.15 26.21
CA GLU A 261 23.18 23.26 27.27
C GLU A 261 22.13 23.01 28.38
N LYS A 262 21.19 23.93 28.55
CA LYS A 262 20.14 23.82 29.57
C LYS A 262 18.91 23.09 29.02
N PRO A 263 18.24 22.26 29.82
CA PRO A 263 17.00 21.62 29.41
C PRO A 263 15.96 22.68 29.02
N GLY A 264 15.28 22.45 27.89
CA GLY A 264 14.32 23.40 27.34
C GLY A 264 14.92 24.57 26.56
N SER A 265 16.26 24.64 26.39
CA SER A 265 16.90 25.65 25.55
C SER A 265 17.16 25.14 24.12
N ALA A 266 16.46 25.72 23.15
CA ALA A 266 16.61 25.39 21.74
C ALA A 266 16.23 26.59 20.86
N GLY A 267 16.60 26.54 19.60
CA GLY A 267 16.19 27.53 18.62
C GLY A 267 16.28 27.05 17.19
N THR A 268 15.78 27.86 16.28
CA THR A 268 15.95 27.70 14.85
C THR A 268 16.37 29.00 14.21
N ALA A 269 17.25 28.90 13.23
CA ALA A 269 17.58 29.99 12.33
C ALA A 269 16.96 29.74 10.96
N ILE A 270 16.35 30.77 10.41
CA ILE A 270 15.89 30.88 9.02
C ILE A 270 16.84 31.87 8.35
N VAL A 271 17.54 31.42 7.32
CA VAL A 271 18.59 32.18 6.66
C VAL A 271 18.21 32.42 5.21
N SER A 272 18.12 33.69 4.82
CA SER A 272 17.93 34.13 3.45
C SER A 272 19.22 34.75 2.92
N VAL A 273 19.52 34.48 1.66
CA VAL A 273 20.76 34.91 0.99
C VAL A 273 20.39 35.71 -0.25
N SER A 274 21.18 36.73 -0.56
CA SER A 274 21.14 37.44 -1.84
C SER A 274 22.53 37.36 -2.46
N THR A 275 22.65 36.87 -3.70
CA THR A 275 23.96 36.84 -4.39
C THR A 275 24.23 38.05 -5.27
N ALA A 276 23.19 38.80 -5.67
CA ALA A 276 23.32 40.03 -6.45
C ALA A 276 23.99 41.15 -5.62
N THR A 277 23.51 41.32 -4.38
CA THR A 277 24.13 42.14 -3.34
C THR A 277 24.49 41.25 -2.16
N PRO A 278 25.69 40.63 -2.16
CA PRO A 278 26.11 39.63 -1.17
C PRO A 278 25.76 40.03 0.27
N SER A 279 24.70 39.43 0.80
CA SER A 279 24.16 39.73 2.12
C SER A 279 23.43 38.51 2.70
N ILE A 280 23.41 38.44 4.02
CA ILE A 280 22.72 37.39 4.78
C ILE A 280 21.69 38.06 5.67
N HIS A 281 20.45 37.59 5.58
CA HIS A 281 19.36 37.98 6.48
C HIS A 281 19.01 36.79 7.38
N LEU A 282 19.09 36.99 8.70
CA LEU A 282 18.82 35.99 9.72
C LEU A 282 17.54 36.31 10.45
N LEU A 283 16.64 35.33 10.52
CA LEU A 283 15.52 35.29 11.45
C LEU A 283 15.77 34.17 12.46
N LEU A 284 15.87 34.52 13.74
CA LEU A 284 16.18 33.59 14.82
C LEU A 284 14.98 33.47 15.75
N ILE A 285 14.56 32.24 15.99
CA ILE A 285 13.44 31.91 16.88
C ILE A 285 13.97 30.96 17.95
N PHE A 286 13.81 31.28 19.22
CA PHE A 286 14.42 30.50 20.30
C PHE A 286 13.64 30.54 21.60
N THR A 287 13.91 29.55 22.44
CA THR A 287 13.29 29.30 23.74
C THR A 287 14.35 28.96 24.78
N GLY A 288 14.05 29.17 26.07
CA GLY A 288 14.91 28.75 27.18
C GLY A 288 16.22 29.52 27.37
N LEU A 289 16.42 30.66 26.70
CA LEU A 289 17.58 31.55 26.93
C LEU A 289 17.37 32.54 28.09
N PHE A 290 16.12 32.86 28.41
CA PHE A 290 15.75 33.85 29.41
C PHE A 290 15.08 33.19 30.60
N THR A 291 15.28 33.78 31.77
CA THR A 291 14.57 33.40 33.00
C THR A 291 13.41 34.38 33.25
N GLY A 292 12.49 34.03 34.14
CA GLY A 292 11.36 34.92 34.49
C GLY A 292 11.78 36.27 35.08
N GLU A 293 13.06 36.47 35.40
CA GLU A 293 13.63 37.73 35.89
C GLU A 293 14.06 38.66 34.74
N ASP A 294 14.30 38.13 33.54
CA ASP A 294 14.83 38.85 32.36
C ASP A 294 13.74 39.60 31.57
N THR A 295 12.73 40.14 32.26
CA THR A 295 11.43 40.54 31.68
C THR A 295 11.45 41.68 30.64
N ASN A 296 12.50 42.53 30.59
CA ASN A 296 12.54 43.67 29.67
C ASN A 296 13.96 43.98 29.16
N ASN A 297 14.10 44.24 27.85
CA ASN A 297 15.34 44.71 27.20
C ASN A 297 16.57 43.81 27.42
N ALA A 298 16.40 42.49 27.36
CA ALA A 298 17.51 41.56 27.52
C ALA A 298 18.42 41.56 26.28
N PRO A 299 19.72 41.89 26.41
CA PRO A 299 20.64 41.91 25.27
C PRO A 299 21.17 40.51 24.97
N VAL A 300 21.14 40.16 23.70
CA VAL A 300 21.59 38.88 23.15
C VAL A 300 22.72 39.11 22.17
N LEU A 301 23.80 38.34 22.30
CA LEU A 301 24.92 38.32 21.37
C LEU A 301 24.64 37.28 20.27
N VAL A 302 24.58 37.72 19.02
CA VAL A 302 24.47 36.86 17.85
C VAL A 302 25.82 36.77 17.17
N LYS A 303 26.34 35.55 17.04
CA LYS A 303 27.65 35.26 16.49
C LYS A 303 27.55 34.22 15.37
N LEU A 304 27.86 34.61 14.13
CA LEU A 304 28.05 33.70 13.00
C LEU A 304 29.55 33.62 12.70
N HIS A 305 30.14 32.43 12.79
CA HIS A 305 31.59 32.26 12.66
C HIS A 305 31.98 31.03 11.85
N SER A 306 33.15 31.11 11.21
CA SER A 306 33.85 29.98 10.57
C SER A 306 34.47 29.06 11.64
N PRO A 307 34.74 27.77 11.35
CA PRO A 307 35.44 26.88 12.27
C PRO A 307 36.85 27.40 12.62
N ASP A 308 37.44 28.22 11.74
CA ASP A 308 38.74 28.87 11.94
C ASP A 308 38.70 30.06 12.92
N GLY A 309 37.53 30.35 13.51
CA GLY A 309 37.34 31.43 14.49
C GLY A 309 37.14 32.82 13.90
N LYS A 310 37.03 32.95 12.57
CA LYS A 310 36.68 34.23 11.90
C LYS A 310 35.19 34.52 12.11
N ASP A 311 34.88 35.65 12.74
CA ASP A 311 33.52 36.15 12.93
C ASP A 311 33.03 36.86 11.66
N ILE A 312 31.87 36.44 11.14
CA ILE A 312 31.18 37.04 9.99
C ILE A 312 30.10 38.00 10.50
N ILE A 313 29.35 37.58 11.52
CA ILE A 313 28.38 38.41 12.23
C ILE A 313 28.75 38.38 13.71
N HIS A 314 28.83 39.56 14.32
CA HIS A 314 29.07 39.72 15.74
C HIS A 314 28.28 40.95 16.22
N GLU A 315 27.01 40.75 16.52
CA GLU A 315 26.09 41.85 16.84
C GLU A 315 25.37 41.60 18.18
N THR A 316 25.18 42.66 18.96
CA THR A 316 24.35 42.61 20.16
C THR A 316 22.97 43.20 19.86
N ILE A 317 21.94 42.39 19.97
CA ILE A 317 20.54 42.75 19.67
C ILE A 317 19.76 42.80 20.99
N LYS A 318 18.93 43.81 21.18
CA LYS A 318 18.06 43.94 22.36
C LYS A 318 16.70 43.29 22.09
N VAL A 319 16.24 42.43 23.01
CA VAL A 319 14.91 41.82 22.95
C VAL A 319 13.96 42.63 23.84
N GLU A 320 13.01 43.35 23.24
CA GLU A 320 12.13 44.28 23.95
C GLU A 320 11.24 43.58 24.99
N LYS A 321 10.67 42.41 24.62
CA LYS A 321 9.80 41.58 25.48
C LYS A 321 10.33 40.15 25.53
N ALA A 322 11.36 39.94 26.33
CA ALA A 322 11.95 38.63 26.52
C ALA A 322 10.98 37.70 27.29
N SER A 323 10.71 36.53 26.72
CA SER A 323 9.86 35.49 27.29
C SER A 323 10.67 34.21 27.53
N PRO A 324 10.42 33.44 28.60
CA PRO A 324 11.03 32.12 28.74
C PRO A 324 10.54 31.13 27.67
N GLU A 325 9.36 31.34 27.08
CA GLU A 325 8.74 30.41 26.15
C GLU A 325 9.20 30.56 24.69
N LEU A 326 9.06 31.74 24.09
CA LEU A 326 9.41 31.94 22.68
C LEU A 326 9.83 33.39 22.41
N ASN A 327 10.91 33.57 21.66
CA ASN A 327 11.45 34.87 21.27
C ASN A 327 11.82 34.86 19.80
N LYS A 328 11.74 36.04 19.17
CA LYS A 328 12.12 36.28 17.77
C LYS A 328 13.07 37.47 17.69
N ILE A 329 14.15 37.33 16.92
CA ILE A 329 15.04 38.43 16.53
C ILE A 329 15.42 38.35 15.06
N THR A 330 15.69 39.50 14.44
CA THR A 330 16.09 39.61 13.04
C THR A 330 17.34 40.46 12.90
N THR A 331 18.27 40.07 12.03
CA THR A 331 19.43 40.88 11.65
C THR A 331 19.79 40.65 10.19
N SER A 332 20.46 41.63 9.58
CA SER A 332 20.94 41.56 8.21
C SER A 332 22.33 42.16 8.13
N THR A 333 23.26 41.45 7.50
CA THR A 333 24.66 41.89 7.40
C THR A 333 25.17 41.68 5.95
N PRO A 334 25.85 42.68 5.36
CA PRO A 334 26.54 42.48 4.08
C PRO A 334 27.74 41.56 4.29
N VAL A 335 28.00 40.67 3.32
CA VAL A 335 29.06 39.65 3.42
C VAL A 335 29.86 39.52 2.13
N SER A 336 31.01 38.83 2.18
CA SER A 336 31.74 38.52 0.96
C SER A 336 31.17 37.28 0.25
N VAL A 337 31.43 37.14 -1.05
CA VAL A 337 31.10 35.92 -1.81
C VAL A 337 31.81 34.68 -1.24
N HIS A 338 32.98 34.86 -0.60
CA HIS A 338 33.67 33.77 0.08
C HIS A 338 32.87 33.27 1.29
N ASP A 339 32.33 34.19 2.10
CA ASP A 339 31.52 33.84 3.27
C ASP A 339 30.22 33.13 2.84
N LEU A 340 29.59 33.54 1.73
CA LEU A 340 28.45 32.84 1.13
C LEU A 340 28.79 31.40 0.69
N ARG A 341 30.00 31.16 0.16
CA ARG A 341 30.45 29.79 -0.16
C ARG A 341 30.62 28.93 1.10
N LEU A 342 31.10 29.51 2.20
CA LEU A 342 31.21 28.79 3.47
C LEU A 342 29.83 28.45 4.04
N LEU A 343 28.87 29.37 3.91
CA LEU A 343 27.47 29.18 4.32
C LEU A 343 26.83 28.00 3.57
N VAL A 344 26.86 28.02 2.23
CA VAL A 344 26.26 26.97 1.38
C VAL A 344 26.90 25.60 1.60
N ARG A 345 28.20 25.56 1.94
CA ARG A 345 28.95 24.33 2.22
C ARG A 345 28.83 23.84 3.66
N SER A 346 27.85 24.35 4.40
CA SER A 346 27.55 23.96 5.78
C SER A 346 28.72 24.07 6.76
N LYS A 347 29.59 25.08 6.58
CA LYS A 347 30.78 25.27 7.42
C LYS A 347 30.60 26.29 8.54
N LEU A 348 29.54 27.10 8.50
CA LEU A 348 29.37 28.18 9.46
C LEU A 348 28.59 27.72 10.69
N HIS A 349 29.04 28.18 11.86
CA HIS A 349 28.39 27.97 13.14
C HIS A 349 27.70 29.25 13.59
N LEU A 350 26.45 29.10 14.01
CA LEU A 350 25.65 30.16 14.58
C LEU A 350 25.53 29.94 16.07
N THR A 351 25.79 30.99 16.85
CA THR A 351 25.70 30.98 18.31
C THR A 351 24.92 32.19 18.78
N ILE A 352 24.00 31.94 19.71
CA ILE A 352 23.20 32.98 20.36
C ILE A 352 23.46 32.88 21.86
N THR A 353 23.93 33.96 22.46
CA THR A 353 24.26 33.99 23.89
C THR A 353 23.52 35.12 24.60
N SER A 354 22.79 34.79 25.66
CA SER A 354 22.18 35.80 26.52
C SER A 354 23.26 36.45 27.40
N LYS A 355 23.36 37.78 27.39
CA LYS A 355 24.30 38.48 28.28
C LYS A 355 23.86 38.45 29.75
N SER A 356 22.56 38.32 30.01
CA SER A 356 22.03 38.27 31.37
C SER A 356 22.25 36.91 32.02
N SER A 357 21.80 35.84 31.35
CA SER A 357 21.82 34.48 31.91
C SER A 357 23.08 33.68 31.57
N GLN A 358 23.92 34.19 30.67
CA GLN A 358 25.12 33.52 30.12
C GLN A 358 24.82 32.16 29.47
N ILE A 359 23.55 31.87 29.18
CA ILE A 359 23.15 30.67 28.45
C ILE A 359 23.44 30.91 26.96
N SER A 360 24.02 29.91 26.31
CA SER A 360 24.22 29.91 24.87
C SER A 360 23.53 28.74 24.19
N ILE A 361 23.03 28.98 22.98
CA ILE A 361 22.53 27.96 22.07
C ILE A 361 23.33 28.02 20.78
N THR A 362 23.72 26.86 20.25
CA THR A 362 24.66 26.77 19.12
C THR A 362 24.17 25.77 18.08
N GLY A 363 24.49 26.00 16.80
CA GLY A 363 24.17 25.06 15.74
C GLY A 363 24.92 25.36 14.44
N ILE A 364 24.99 24.36 13.57
CA ILE A 364 25.60 24.46 12.24
C ILE A 364 24.53 24.96 11.26
N VAL A 365 24.89 25.93 10.42
CA VAL A 365 24.03 26.36 9.31
C VAL A 365 24.15 25.34 8.18
N ARG A 366 23.02 24.81 7.71
CA ARG A 366 22.90 23.75 6.70
C ARG A 366 21.80 24.09 5.69
N PRO A 367 21.65 23.34 4.57
CA PRO A 367 20.54 23.55 3.63
C PRO A 367 19.18 23.58 4.33
N ARG A 368 18.24 24.34 3.79
CA ARG A 368 16.94 24.58 4.43
C ARG A 368 16.26 23.30 4.92
N VAL A 369 15.56 23.37 6.06
CA VAL A 369 14.94 22.20 6.70
C VAL A 369 13.91 21.52 5.79
N THR A 370 13.25 22.26 4.90
CA THR A 370 12.23 21.71 4.00
C THR A 370 12.79 20.54 3.17
N CYS A 371 12.06 19.43 3.19
CA CYS A 371 12.39 18.25 2.41
C CYS A 371 11.89 18.45 0.98
N GLU A 372 12.80 18.80 0.10
CA GLU A 372 12.52 19.00 -1.32
C GLU A 372 13.50 18.24 -2.20
N LEU A 373 12.95 17.72 -3.29
CA LEU A 373 13.64 17.11 -4.40
C LEU A 373 13.39 18.01 -5.62
N PHE A 374 14.47 18.36 -6.30
CA PHE A 374 14.43 19.13 -7.53
C PHE A 374 14.43 18.20 -8.71
N GLN A 375 13.48 18.35 -9.60
CA GLN A 375 13.38 17.46 -10.76
C GLN A 375 12.99 18.23 -12.00
N THR A 376 13.38 17.68 -13.14
CA THR A 376 12.87 18.10 -14.44
C THR A 376 12.76 16.92 -15.36
N LEU A 377 11.65 16.88 -16.09
CA LEU A 377 11.50 16.06 -17.27
C LEU A 377 12.17 16.80 -18.44
N LEU A 378 13.00 16.10 -19.18
CA LEU A 378 13.73 16.59 -20.34
C LEU A 378 13.06 16.03 -21.59
N THR A 379 12.76 16.90 -22.54
CA THR A 379 12.13 16.51 -23.81
C THR A 379 12.94 17.00 -24.98
N GLY A 380 13.17 16.12 -25.95
CA GLY A 380 13.67 16.42 -27.29
C GLY A 380 12.79 15.75 -28.34
N GLU A 381 13.12 15.90 -29.62
CA GLU A 381 12.29 15.35 -30.72
C GLU A 381 12.24 13.81 -30.74
N ARG A 382 13.32 13.15 -30.32
CA ARG A 382 13.46 11.68 -30.26
C ARG A 382 14.15 11.19 -28.99
N SER A 383 14.29 12.08 -28.03
CA SER A 383 15.00 11.84 -26.79
C SER A 383 14.16 12.34 -25.63
N CYS A 384 14.24 11.64 -24.52
CA CYS A 384 13.62 12.08 -23.29
C CYS A 384 14.53 11.73 -22.13
N GLY A 385 14.41 12.46 -21.05
CA GLY A 385 15.22 12.21 -19.89
C GLY A 385 14.59 12.72 -18.62
N LEU A 386 15.17 12.32 -17.50
CA LEU A 386 14.81 12.80 -16.19
C LEU A 386 16.09 13.16 -15.46
N LEU A 387 16.13 14.37 -14.90
CA LEU A 387 17.14 14.76 -13.94
C LEU A 387 16.45 14.98 -12.59
N SER A 388 16.92 14.31 -11.55
CA SER A 388 16.48 14.49 -10.16
C SER A 388 17.70 14.86 -9.31
N ALA A 389 17.54 15.81 -8.39
CA ALA A 389 18.64 16.33 -7.58
C ALA A 389 18.19 16.86 -6.21
N PHE A 390 19.10 16.90 -5.26
CA PHE A 390 18.92 17.51 -3.95
C PHE A 390 20.27 17.94 -3.35
N LEU A 391 20.24 18.74 -2.28
CA LEU A 391 21.42 19.09 -1.50
C LEU A 391 21.54 18.18 -0.28
N ASP A 392 22.70 17.58 -0.06
CA ASP A 392 22.99 16.75 1.12
C ASP A 392 23.23 17.61 2.38
N HIS A 393 23.50 16.97 3.53
CA HIS A 393 23.77 17.68 4.79
C HIS A 393 25.05 18.54 4.78
N LYS A 394 25.93 18.38 3.78
CA LYS A 394 27.14 19.19 3.57
C LYS A 394 26.92 20.32 2.57
N GLY A 395 25.78 20.34 1.88
CA GLY A 395 25.48 21.26 0.81
C GLY A 395 26.05 20.85 -0.55
N ASP A 396 26.50 19.60 -0.71
CA ASP A 396 26.90 19.07 -2.00
C ASP A 396 25.64 18.75 -2.84
N PHE A 397 25.71 18.96 -4.16
CA PHE A 397 24.59 18.74 -5.07
C PHE A 397 24.61 17.30 -5.56
N ILE A 398 23.71 16.48 -5.00
CA ILE A 398 23.53 15.09 -5.38
C ILE A 398 22.50 15.03 -6.49
N TYR A 399 22.82 14.33 -7.58
CA TYR A 399 21.91 14.22 -8.72
C TYR A 399 21.93 12.83 -9.34
N GLN A 400 20.86 12.51 -10.05
CA GLN A 400 20.72 11.31 -10.85
C GLN A 400 20.04 11.68 -12.16
N SER A 401 20.64 11.24 -13.27
CA SER A 401 20.06 11.41 -14.59
C SER A 401 19.69 10.04 -15.19
N LYS A 402 18.55 9.98 -15.89
CA LYS A 402 18.17 8.86 -16.76
C LYS A 402 17.85 9.46 -18.12
N LEU A 403 18.64 9.15 -19.13
CA LEU A 403 18.49 9.70 -20.47
C LEU A 403 18.19 8.58 -21.47
N ILE A 404 17.28 8.83 -22.41
CA ILE A 404 16.88 7.93 -23.49
C ILE A 404 17.14 8.65 -24.82
N GLY A 405 17.77 7.97 -25.77
CA GLY A 405 18.07 8.53 -27.08
C GLY A 405 19.28 9.48 -27.10
N VAL A 406 20.09 9.50 -26.04
CA VAL A 406 21.30 10.33 -25.91
C VAL A 406 22.48 9.44 -25.47
N PRO A 407 23.71 9.67 -25.98
CA PRO A 407 24.88 8.92 -25.54
C PRO A 407 25.18 9.10 -24.04
N SER A 408 25.71 8.06 -23.40
CA SER A 408 25.92 8.01 -21.95
C SER A 408 26.95 9.02 -21.41
N LYS A 409 27.83 9.57 -22.26
CA LYS A 409 28.89 10.53 -21.89
C LYS A 409 28.53 12.01 -22.15
N SER A 410 27.25 12.33 -22.25
CA SER A 410 26.82 13.72 -22.46
C SER A 410 27.05 14.59 -21.22
N MET A 411 27.27 15.88 -21.44
CA MET A 411 27.29 16.89 -20.36
C MET A 411 25.90 17.52 -20.22
N ILE A 412 25.56 17.84 -18.97
CA ILE A 412 24.34 18.56 -18.59
C ILE A 412 24.74 19.97 -18.20
N THR A 413 24.15 20.98 -18.85
CA THR A 413 24.34 22.39 -18.45
C THR A 413 23.19 22.85 -17.57
N LEU A 414 23.53 23.52 -16.47
CA LEU A 414 22.60 24.16 -15.56
C LEU A 414 22.63 25.67 -15.79
N ASP A 415 21.53 26.22 -16.28
CA ASP A 415 21.42 27.61 -16.70
C ASP A 415 20.33 28.34 -15.91
N VAL A 416 20.43 29.67 -15.79
CA VAL A 416 19.34 30.51 -15.26
C VAL A 416 18.37 30.86 -16.38
N LEU A 417 17.06 30.83 -16.08
CA LEU A 417 16.02 31.26 -17.01
C LEU A 417 16.24 32.72 -17.49
N THR A 418 16.08 32.91 -18.79
CA THR A 418 16.52 34.12 -19.54
C THR A 418 15.82 35.42 -19.12
N GLU A 419 14.66 35.35 -18.46
CA GLU A 419 13.85 36.52 -18.07
C GLU A 419 14.48 37.40 -16.97
N LEU A 420 15.57 36.97 -16.34
CA LEU A 420 16.18 37.63 -15.18
C LEU A 420 17.69 37.86 -15.32
N LEU A 421 18.21 37.94 -16.55
CA LEU A 421 19.63 38.19 -16.78
C LEU A 421 20.10 39.45 -16.04
N THR A 422 21.05 39.27 -15.12
CA THR A 422 21.85 40.36 -14.57
C THR A 422 22.70 40.98 -15.69
N GLU A 423 23.17 42.21 -15.49
CA GLU A 423 24.00 42.97 -16.47
C GLU A 423 25.23 42.17 -16.99
N SER A 424 25.65 41.12 -16.29
CA SER A 424 26.74 40.22 -16.67
C SER A 424 26.47 39.28 -17.85
N GLY A 425 25.21 39.05 -18.26
CA GLY A 425 24.85 38.25 -19.45
C GLY A 425 25.18 36.75 -19.42
N GLU A 426 25.94 36.25 -18.43
CA GLU A 426 26.28 34.82 -18.29
C GLU A 426 25.05 33.99 -17.84
N ARG A 427 24.57 33.12 -18.75
CA ARG A 427 23.45 32.20 -18.50
C ARG A 427 23.85 30.92 -17.76
N LYS A 428 25.09 30.48 -17.96
CA LYS A 428 25.61 29.19 -17.51
C LYS A 428 26.11 29.29 -16.07
N LEU A 429 25.55 28.46 -15.19
CA LEU A 429 25.97 28.37 -13.80
C LEU A 429 27.00 27.27 -13.58
N GLU A 430 26.67 26.05 -14.02
CA GLU A 430 27.50 24.86 -13.81
C GLU A 430 27.35 23.89 -14.99
N GLU A 431 28.32 23.01 -15.16
CA GLU A 431 28.27 21.89 -16.11
C GLU A 431 28.63 20.60 -15.39
N ILE A 432 27.73 19.61 -15.47
CA ILE A 432 27.88 18.33 -14.76
C ILE A 432 27.83 17.16 -15.74
N PRO A 433 28.60 16.10 -15.52
CA PRO A 433 28.56 14.91 -16.37
C PRO A 433 27.26 14.13 -16.16
N ALA A 434 26.61 13.64 -17.23
CA ALA A 434 25.35 12.92 -17.12
C ALA A 434 25.46 11.58 -16.36
N ASP A 435 26.62 10.94 -16.42
CA ASP A 435 26.95 9.69 -15.72
C ASP A 435 27.45 9.91 -14.28
N GLY A 436 27.62 11.18 -13.86
CA GLY A 436 27.96 11.51 -12.49
C GLY A 436 26.78 11.39 -11.52
N ASN A 437 27.11 11.46 -10.23
CA ASN A 437 26.14 11.36 -9.13
C ASN A 437 26.23 12.51 -8.12
N LYS A 438 27.26 13.37 -8.23
CA LYS A 438 27.58 14.39 -7.24
C LYS A 438 28.40 15.53 -7.85
N LEU A 439 28.02 16.75 -7.51
CA LEU A 439 28.82 17.97 -7.71
C LEU A 439 29.22 18.51 -6.33
N GLU A 440 30.52 18.47 -6.05
CA GLU A 440 31.07 19.01 -4.81
C GLU A 440 31.25 20.52 -4.89
N LYS A 441 31.26 21.19 -3.72
CA LYS A 441 31.59 22.64 -3.61
C LYS A 441 30.64 23.56 -4.37
N THR A 442 29.35 23.24 -4.36
CA THR A 442 28.24 24.00 -4.93
C THR A 442 28.40 25.53 -4.83
N SER A 443 28.05 26.22 -5.91
CA SER A 443 28.11 27.68 -5.98
C SER A 443 26.85 28.31 -5.35
N PRO A 444 26.96 29.47 -4.66
CA PRO A 444 25.80 30.14 -4.07
C PRO A 444 24.71 30.50 -5.08
N ARG A 445 25.11 30.91 -6.30
CA ARG A 445 24.18 31.22 -7.39
C ARG A 445 23.36 30.02 -7.85
N LEU A 446 23.98 28.83 -7.87
CA LEU A 446 23.25 27.59 -8.18
C LEU A 446 22.16 27.33 -7.13
N VAL A 447 22.49 27.48 -5.84
CA VAL A 447 21.55 27.22 -4.75
C VAL A 447 20.40 28.23 -4.71
N GLU A 448 20.69 29.52 -4.89
CA GLU A 448 19.67 30.57 -5.00
C GLU A 448 18.74 30.31 -6.20
N GLY A 449 19.30 30.02 -7.39
CA GLY A 449 18.52 29.70 -8.59
C GLY A 449 17.68 28.43 -8.44
N LEU A 450 18.22 27.41 -7.74
CA LEU A 450 17.54 26.15 -7.44
C LEU A 450 16.29 26.40 -6.58
N TYR A 451 16.45 27.15 -5.49
CA TYR A 451 15.36 27.46 -4.55
C TYR A 451 14.35 28.47 -5.10
N ALA A 452 14.77 29.37 -5.98
CA ALA A 452 13.87 30.27 -6.70
C ALA A 452 13.05 29.57 -7.81
N GLY A 453 13.38 28.31 -8.16
CA GLY A 453 12.74 27.60 -9.27
C GLY A 453 13.07 28.21 -10.63
N GLN A 454 14.28 28.77 -10.76
CA GLN A 454 14.74 29.52 -11.92
C GLN A 454 15.78 28.75 -12.76
N LEU A 455 16.09 27.51 -12.40
CA LEU A 455 17.04 26.68 -13.14
C LEU A 455 16.39 26.01 -14.35
N GLN A 456 17.06 26.18 -15.48
CA GLN A 456 16.85 25.43 -16.70
C GLN A 456 17.98 24.42 -16.86
N VAL A 457 17.63 23.23 -17.32
CA VAL A 457 18.55 22.13 -17.57
C VAL A 457 18.55 21.86 -19.06
N ASN A 458 19.74 21.85 -19.66
CA ASN A 458 19.90 21.54 -21.08
C ASN A 458 20.88 20.37 -21.25
N VAL A 459 20.54 19.42 -22.13
CA VAL A 459 21.33 18.24 -22.44
C VAL A 459 21.17 17.90 -23.91
N ALA A 460 22.23 18.05 -24.71
CA ALA A 460 22.15 17.93 -26.17
C ALA A 460 21.00 18.80 -26.73
N GLU A 461 19.99 18.20 -27.35
CA GLU A 461 18.80 18.87 -27.90
C GLU A 461 17.60 18.89 -26.93
N MET A 462 17.76 18.35 -25.72
CA MET A 462 16.70 18.34 -24.71
C MET A 462 16.84 19.51 -23.75
N ASN A 463 15.71 20.05 -23.34
CA ASN A 463 15.62 21.05 -22.29
C ASN A 463 14.51 20.72 -21.28
N GLY A 464 14.62 21.31 -20.09
CA GLY A 464 13.59 21.21 -19.07
C GLY A 464 13.78 22.22 -17.95
N LYS A 465 12.70 22.59 -17.26
CA LYS A 465 12.71 23.50 -16.12
C LYS A 465 12.74 22.71 -14.82
N MET A 466 13.77 22.93 -14.01
CA MET A 466 13.90 22.29 -12.71
C MET A 466 12.92 22.89 -11.71
N GLN A 467 12.11 22.03 -11.09
CA GLN A 467 11.10 22.42 -10.11
C GLN A 467 11.31 21.67 -8.80
N GLY A 468 11.26 22.40 -7.68
CA GLY A 468 11.24 21.83 -6.35
C GLY A 468 9.88 21.18 -6.05
N ARG A 469 9.91 19.94 -5.57
CA ARG A 469 8.73 19.20 -5.09
C ARG A 469 9.03 18.66 -3.70
N SER A 470 8.00 18.48 -2.87
CA SER A 470 8.20 17.85 -1.55
C SER A 470 8.76 16.43 -1.73
N ALA A 471 9.85 16.14 -1.01
CA ALA A 471 10.49 14.82 -0.97
C ALA A 471 9.79 13.85 0.00
N ALA A 472 8.50 14.05 0.29
CA ALA A 472 7.70 13.08 1.02
C ALA A 472 7.35 11.88 0.12
N PRO A 473 7.02 10.69 0.66
CA PRO A 473 6.55 9.56 -0.14
C PRO A 473 5.37 9.99 -1.05
N PRO A 474 5.22 9.47 -2.28
CA PRO A 474 6.06 8.46 -2.94
C PRO A 474 7.38 9.00 -3.52
N ARG A 475 7.63 10.32 -3.48
CA ARG A 475 8.82 10.95 -4.10
C ARG A 475 10.11 10.74 -3.30
N SER A 476 9.98 10.43 -2.01
CA SER A 476 11.10 10.16 -1.09
C SER A 476 11.94 8.93 -1.47
N THR A 477 11.45 8.05 -2.35
CA THR A 477 12.11 6.78 -2.70
C THR A 477 13.26 6.94 -3.68
N LEU A 478 13.54 8.17 -4.18
CA LEU A 478 14.60 8.50 -5.16
C LEU A 478 14.62 7.63 -6.43
N ASN A 479 13.61 6.78 -6.66
CA ASN A 479 13.52 5.88 -7.81
C ASN A 479 12.31 6.23 -8.69
N PRO A 480 12.31 7.42 -9.32
CA PRO A 480 11.31 7.74 -10.33
C PRO A 480 11.41 6.76 -11.50
N LEU A 481 10.25 6.39 -12.02
CA LEU A 481 10.10 5.56 -13.20
C LEU A 481 9.90 6.46 -14.41
N LEU A 482 10.99 6.74 -15.13
CA LEU A 482 10.92 7.37 -16.44
C LEU A 482 10.24 6.39 -17.40
N MET A 483 9.12 6.80 -17.99
CA MET A 483 8.34 5.94 -18.87
C MET A 483 8.97 5.91 -20.26
N LYS A 484 9.05 4.71 -20.85
CA LYS A 484 9.56 4.50 -22.20
C LYS A 484 8.39 4.62 -23.19
N PRO A 485 8.55 5.38 -24.30
CA PRO A 485 7.54 5.45 -25.34
C PRO A 485 7.32 4.09 -26.00
N SER A 486 6.06 3.78 -26.32
CA SER A 486 5.70 2.58 -27.07
C SER A 486 6.08 2.74 -28.55
N LEU A 487 6.24 1.61 -29.24
CA LEU A 487 6.67 1.58 -30.64
C LEU A 487 5.62 2.28 -31.53
N GLY A 488 6.00 3.36 -32.20
CA GLY A 488 5.10 4.15 -33.07
C GLY A 488 4.60 5.47 -32.47
N VAL A 489 4.87 5.74 -31.19
CA VAL A 489 4.63 7.06 -30.59
C VAL A 489 5.78 8.00 -30.98
N LEU A 490 5.51 8.89 -31.93
CA LEU A 490 6.42 9.96 -32.36
C LEU A 490 6.00 11.27 -31.68
N GLY A 491 6.93 11.96 -31.01
CA GLY A 491 6.68 13.27 -30.40
C GLY A 491 7.51 13.53 -29.14
N SER A 492 7.39 14.75 -28.60
CA SER A 492 8.02 15.22 -27.35
C SER A 492 7.29 14.75 -26.08
N LEU A 493 6.53 13.65 -26.19
CA LEU A 493 5.81 13.07 -25.07
C LEU A 493 6.81 12.35 -24.16
N ALA A 494 6.94 12.86 -22.94
CA ALA A 494 7.66 12.18 -21.88
C ALA A 494 6.75 12.12 -20.65
N ALA A 495 6.91 11.08 -19.85
CA ALA A 495 6.30 11.00 -18.54
C ALA A 495 7.21 10.33 -17.53
N VAL A 496 7.01 10.72 -16.29
CA VAL A 496 7.63 10.10 -15.13
C VAL A 496 6.53 9.77 -14.13
N ILE A 497 6.63 8.60 -13.51
CA ILE A 497 5.70 8.16 -12.49
C ILE A 497 6.44 7.74 -11.21
N TRP A 498 5.88 8.13 -10.07
CA TRP A 498 6.28 7.69 -8.74
C TRP A 498 5.18 6.80 -8.19
N VAL A 499 5.57 5.66 -7.64
CA VAL A 499 4.65 4.72 -7.00
C VAL A 499 5.23 4.29 -5.67
N ALA A 500 4.42 4.29 -4.61
CA ALA A 500 4.79 3.75 -3.31
C ALA A 500 3.60 3.13 -2.60
N VAL A 501 3.88 2.17 -1.72
CA VAL A 501 2.88 1.57 -0.83
C VAL A 501 3.12 2.10 0.58
N ASP A 502 2.07 2.62 1.23
CA ASP A 502 2.18 3.12 2.61
C ASP A 502 2.02 2.01 3.66
N SER A 503 2.21 2.35 4.93
CA SER A 503 2.03 1.42 6.07
C SER A 503 0.58 0.97 6.27
N GLN A 504 -0.39 1.66 5.66
CA GLN A 504 -1.80 1.25 5.58
C GLN A 504 -2.08 0.36 4.37
N CYS A 505 -1.04 -0.10 3.67
CA CYS A 505 -1.11 -1.01 2.53
C CYS A 505 -1.92 -0.44 1.37
N SER A 506 -1.88 0.88 1.22
CA SER A 506 -2.49 1.62 0.13
C SER A 506 -1.41 2.02 -0.86
N LEU A 507 -1.67 1.82 -2.15
CA LEU A 507 -0.77 2.20 -3.22
C LEU A 507 -1.09 3.63 -3.65
N TYR A 508 -0.09 4.50 -3.63
CA TYR A 508 -0.20 5.87 -4.13
C TYR A 508 0.68 6.02 -5.35
N TYR A 509 0.17 6.75 -6.32
CA TYR A 509 0.97 7.15 -7.46
C TYR A 509 0.82 8.64 -7.74
N GLU A 510 1.87 9.18 -8.34
CA GLU A 510 1.90 10.52 -8.90
C GLU A 510 2.61 10.43 -10.25
N ALA A 511 2.03 10.99 -11.30
CA ALA A 511 2.62 11.04 -12.62
C ALA A 511 2.71 12.48 -13.11
N GLU A 512 3.80 12.81 -13.80
CA GLU A 512 4.03 14.10 -14.46
C GLU A 512 4.31 13.84 -15.94
N ILE A 513 3.61 14.55 -16.82
CA ILE A 513 3.51 14.32 -18.25
C ILE A 513 3.71 15.65 -18.97
N THR A 514 4.42 15.66 -20.10
CA THR A 514 4.71 16.90 -20.84
C THR A 514 3.56 17.44 -21.69
N GLU A 515 2.62 16.60 -22.07
CA GLU A 515 1.48 17.00 -22.89
C GLU A 515 0.17 16.98 -22.08
N ASN A 516 -0.74 17.91 -22.41
CA ASN A 516 -2.05 17.98 -21.78
C ASN A 516 -3.08 17.18 -22.57
N ARG A 517 -3.44 16.00 -22.08
CA ARG A 517 -4.50 15.15 -22.64
C ARG A 517 -5.21 14.38 -21.52
N GLU A 518 -6.18 13.56 -21.88
CA GLU A 518 -6.77 12.59 -20.97
C GLU A 518 -6.00 11.27 -21.03
N TYR A 519 -5.52 10.84 -19.87
CA TYR A 519 -4.75 9.61 -19.73
C TYR A 519 -5.34 8.72 -18.64
N CYS A 520 -5.15 7.42 -18.81
CA CYS A 520 -5.46 6.41 -17.82
C CYS A 520 -4.18 5.69 -17.38
N VAL A 521 -4.00 5.54 -16.08
CA VAL A 521 -2.87 4.81 -15.50
C VAL A 521 -3.31 3.39 -15.19
N TRP A 522 -2.58 2.42 -15.74
CA TRP A 522 -2.84 1.00 -15.58
C TRP A 522 -1.66 0.31 -14.92
N LEU A 523 -1.98 -0.58 -13.98
CA LEU A 523 -1.05 -1.51 -13.38
C LEU A 523 -1.17 -2.83 -14.12
N ASN A 524 -0.12 -3.19 -14.84
CA ASN A 524 0.01 -4.46 -15.50
C ASN A 524 0.95 -5.33 -14.66
N HIS A 525 0.48 -6.51 -14.27
CA HIS A 525 1.23 -7.43 -13.45
C HIS A 525 1.28 -8.82 -14.10
N VAL A 526 2.47 -9.42 -14.05
CA VAL A 526 2.74 -10.79 -14.50
C VAL A 526 3.46 -11.54 -13.37
N PRO A 527 2.95 -12.69 -12.88
CA PRO A 527 3.53 -13.37 -11.71
C PRO A 527 5.01 -13.73 -11.91
N ILE A 528 5.35 -14.17 -13.12
CA ILE A 528 6.70 -14.54 -13.55
C ILE A 528 6.80 -14.19 -15.04
N ALA A 529 7.89 -13.57 -15.48
CA ALA A 529 8.15 -13.31 -16.89
C ALA A 529 8.40 -14.63 -17.65
N ALA A 530 7.31 -15.29 -18.05
CA ALA A 530 7.30 -16.53 -18.81
C ALA A 530 6.27 -16.44 -19.95
N PRO A 531 6.50 -17.11 -21.10
CA PRO A 531 5.52 -17.17 -22.18
C PRO A 531 4.17 -17.71 -21.68
N GLY A 532 3.08 -17.04 -22.06
CA GLY A 532 1.71 -17.40 -21.68
C GLY A 532 1.30 -16.98 -20.27
N ALA A 533 2.16 -16.29 -19.52
CA ALA A 533 1.88 -15.92 -18.14
C ALA A 533 0.59 -15.09 -18.00
N PRO A 534 -0.23 -15.36 -16.97
CA PRO A 534 -1.48 -14.65 -16.78
C PRO A 534 -1.20 -13.18 -16.49
N VAL A 535 -1.76 -12.31 -17.31
CA VAL A 535 -1.59 -10.87 -17.20
C VAL A 535 -2.78 -10.30 -16.45
N THR A 536 -2.52 -9.74 -15.28
CA THR A 536 -3.55 -9.00 -14.54
C THR A 536 -3.42 -7.53 -14.87
N LEU A 537 -4.44 -6.98 -15.54
CA LEU A 537 -4.56 -5.56 -15.87
C LEU A 537 -5.51 -4.89 -14.88
N ARG A 538 -5.03 -3.86 -14.19
CA ARG A 538 -5.83 -3.07 -13.24
C ARG A 538 -5.72 -1.58 -13.54
N GLN A 539 -6.84 -0.96 -13.90
CA GLN A 539 -6.91 0.49 -14.01
C GLN A 539 -6.84 1.11 -12.60
N ILE A 540 -5.93 2.07 -12.40
CA ILE A 540 -5.78 2.78 -11.13
C ILE A 540 -6.71 4.00 -11.13
N ASP A 541 -6.52 4.90 -12.10
CA ASP A 541 -7.33 6.10 -12.27
C ASP A 541 -7.19 6.65 -13.70
N CYS A 542 -8.09 7.55 -14.08
CA CYS A 542 -7.98 8.36 -15.30
C CYS A 542 -8.13 9.85 -14.96
N GLY A 543 -7.40 10.70 -15.67
CA GLY A 543 -7.51 12.14 -15.47
C GLY A 543 -7.05 12.94 -16.67
N HIS A 544 -7.41 14.23 -16.65
CA HIS A 544 -6.99 15.22 -17.62
C HIS A 544 -5.89 16.10 -17.02
N GLY A 545 -4.80 16.34 -17.75
CA GLY A 545 -3.77 17.25 -17.29
C GLY A 545 -2.34 16.81 -17.61
N PHE A 546 -1.40 17.68 -17.27
CA PHE A 546 0.04 17.40 -17.20
C PHE A 546 0.44 16.58 -15.96
N ARG A 547 -0.50 16.34 -15.05
CA ARG A 547 -0.24 15.69 -13.77
C ARG A 547 -1.43 14.86 -13.35
N LEU A 548 -1.15 13.63 -12.93
CA LEU A 548 -2.12 12.70 -12.38
C LEU A 548 -1.67 12.30 -10.97
N GLU A 549 -2.59 12.25 -10.03
CA GLU A 549 -2.32 11.76 -8.68
C GLU A 549 -3.51 10.94 -8.22
N GLY A 550 -3.24 9.79 -7.63
CA GLY A 550 -4.31 8.88 -7.23
C GLY A 550 -3.83 7.87 -6.21
N SER A 551 -4.78 7.15 -5.63
CA SER A 551 -4.52 6.14 -4.63
C SER A 551 -5.46 4.95 -4.77
N LEU A 552 -4.91 3.76 -4.62
CA LEU A 552 -5.63 2.51 -4.58
C LEU A 552 -5.64 2.01 -3.14
N LEU A 553 -6.78 2.18 -2.46
CA LEU A 553 -6.95 1.80 -1.07
C LEU A 553 -7.33 0.33 -0.93
N GLY A 554 -6.82 -0.31 0.13
CA GLY A 554 -7.28 -1.64 0.56
C GLY A 554 -6.91 -2.76 -0.41
N LEU A 555 -5.67 -2.76 -0.91
CA LEU A 555 -5.15 -3.90 -1.67
C LEU A 555 -5.20 -5.16 -0.79
N PRO A 556 -5.81 -6.27 -1.28
CA PRO A 556 -5.84 -7.51 -0.51
C PRO A 556 -4.40 -8.05 -0.36
N PRO A 557 -4.08 -8.76 0.74
CA PRO A 557 -2.73 -9.28 0.98
C PRO A 557 -2.17 -10.14 -0.17
N SER A 558 -3.04 -10.88 -0.85
CA SER A 558 -2.67 -11.66 -2.05
C SER A 558 -2.19 -10.78 -3.20
N GLU A 559 -2.82 -9.63 -3.44
CA GLU A 559 -2.35 -8.68 -4.46
C GLU A 559 -1.05 -8.00 -4.05
N ILE A 560 -0.86 -7.68 -2.77
CA ILE A 560 0.39 -7.07 -2.29
C ILE A 560 1.55 -8.06 -2.43
N GLN A 561 1.34 -9.33 -2.11
CA GLN A 561 2.34 -10.38 -2.31
C GLN A 561 2.70 -10.53 -3.78
N ILE A 562 1.70 -10.46 -4.66
CA ILE A 562 1.87 -10.48 -6.10
C ILE A 562 2.65 -9.25 -6.59
N LEU A 563 2.34 -8.06 -6.06
CA LEU A 563 3.08 -6.83 -6.34
C LEU A 563 4.53 -6.93 -5.87
N ASP A 564 4.80 -7.61 -4.75
CA ASP A 564 6.16 -7.82 -4.25
C ASP A 564 6.96 -8.75 -5.17
N SER A 565 6.46 -9.96 -5.41
CA SER A 565 7.20 -11.01 -6.11
C SER A 565 7.12 -10.98 -7.65
N GLY A 566 6.09 -10.35 -8.21
CA GLY A 566 5.80 -10.38 -9.65
C GLY A 566 6.55 -9.32 -10.47
N VAL A 567 6.43 -9.40 -11.80
CA VAL A 567 6.90 -8.35 -12.71
C VAL A 567 5.76 -7.36 -12.89
N VAL A 568 5.97 -6.11 -12.47
CA VAL A 568 4.94 -5.06 -12.50
C VAL A 568 5.37 -3.98 -13.46
N THR A 569 4.59 -3.79 -14.53
CA THR A 569 4.73 -2.68 -15.47
C THR A 569 3.58 -1.70 -15.27
N ILE A 570 3.91 -0.41 -15.28
CA ILE A 570 2.91 0.64 -15.22
C ILE A 570 2.77 1.23 -16.62
N GLU A 571 1.55 1.25 -17.12
CA GLU A 571 1.22 1.71 -18.46
C GLU A 571 0.42 3.00 -18.40
N LEU A 572 0.81 3.96 -19.24
CA LEU A 572 0.03 5.16 -19.50
C LEU A 572 -0.69 4.97 -20.83
N ARG A 573 -2.03 4.95 -20.76
CA ARG A 573 -2.90 4.72 -21.91
C ARG A 573 -3.67 5.99 -22.26
N ASP A 574 -3.93 6.16 -23.55
CA ASP A 574 -4.83 7.20 -24.03
C ASP A 574 -6.29 6.82 -23.67
N ASN A 575 -7.05 7.74 -23.08
CA ASN A 575 -8.43 7.44 -22.68
C ASN A 575 -9.36 7.19 -23.89
N ALA A 576 -9.10 7.88 -25.01
CA ALA A 576 -9.95 7.79 -26.19
C ALA A 576 -9.73 6.51 -27.00
N THR A 577 -8.47 6.09 -27.17
CA THR A 577 -8.10 4.96 -28.02
C THR A 577 -7.71 3.69 -27.26
N ASP A 578 -7.56 3.75 -25.94
CA ASP A 578 -7.04 2.68 -25.05
C ASP A 578 -5.66 2.11 -25.47
N ASN A 579 -4.95 2.86 -26.33
CA ASN A 579 -3.61 2.50 -26.77
C ASN A 579 -2.57 2.80 -25.69
N VAL A 580 -1.62 1.88 -25.49
CA VAL A 580 -0.46 2.10 -24.62
C VAL A 580 0.45 3.13 -25.27
N LEU A 581 0.59 4.29 -24.64
CA LEU A 581 1.48 5.36 -25.11
C LEU A 581 2.89 5.20 -24.55
N MET A 582 2.97 4.90 -23.25
CA MET A 582 4.24 4.75 -22.55
C MET A 582 4.13 3.66 -21.48
N SER A 583 5.26 3.04 -21.14
CA SER A 583 5.32 2.03 -20.08
C SER A 583 6.60 2.14 -19.25
N ALA A 584 6.53 1.78 -17.98
CA ALA A 584 7.70 1.72 -17.11
C ALA A 584 7.68 0.44 -16.26
N LEU A 585 8.84 -0.19 -16.09
CA LEU A 585 9.00 -1.36 -15.23
C LEU A 585 9.27 -0.90 -13.79
N TRP A 586 8.47 -1.38 -12.84
CA TRP A 586 8.65 -1.09 -11.42
C TRP A 586 9.58 -2.12 -10.78
N GLU A 587 10.89 -1.93 -10.96
CA GLU A 587 11.93 -2.90 -10.57
C GLU A 587 12.18 -2.94 -9.05
N HIS A 588 12.32 -1.77 -8.42
CA HIS A 588 12.66 -1.64 -7.00
C HIS A 588 11.41 -1.23 -6.21
N LYS A 589 10.83 -2.16 -5.46
CA LYS A 589 9.57 -1.97 -4.74
C LYS A 589 9.83 -1.98 -3.24
N ASP A 590 9.65 -0.83 -2.60
CA ASP A 590 9.75 -0.70 -1.15
C ASP A 590 8.36 -0.93 -0.53
N ILE A 591 7.96 -2.20 -0.38
CA ILE A 591 6.68 -2.58 0.25
C ILE A 591 6.90 -2.78 1.76
N PRO A 592 6.17 -2.07 2.64
CA PRO A 592 6.30 -2.26 4.09
C PRO A 592 6.03 -3.71 4.51
N ARG A 593 6.89 -4.27 5.38
CA ARG A 593 6.74 -5.65 5.87
C ARG A 593 5.41 -5.89 6.59
N SER A 594 4.83 -4.85 7.20
CA SER A 594 3.49 -4.91 7.81
C SER A 594 2.37 -5.24 6.83
N CYS A 595 2.61 -5.06 5.52
CA CYS A 595 1.66 -5.33 4.45
C CYS A 595 1.85 -6.71 3.81
N LEU A 596 2.99 -7.35 4.05
CA LEU A 596 3.26 -8.68 3.52
C LEU A 596 2.66 -9.74 4.46
N PRO A 597 2.04 -10.80 3.91
CA PRO A 597 1.54 -11.90 4.74
C PRO A 597 2.71 -12.59 5.46
N GLU A 598 2.54 -12.90 6.75
CA GLU A 598 3.48 -13.76 7.47
C GLU A 598 3.57 -15.11 6.75
N THR A 599 4.76 -15.49 6.33
CA THR A 599 5.03 -16.66 5.50
C THR A 599 4.64 -17.96 6.23
N ALA A 600 3.44 -18.48 5.96
CA ALA A 600 3.17 -19.89 6.16
C ALA A 600 3.72 -20.65 4.95
N SER A 601 4.84 -21.37 5.15
CA SER A 601 5.35 -22.50 4.38
C SER A 601 4.98 -22.58 2.89
N SER A 602 5.99 -22.35 2.04
CA SER A 602 6.16 -22.93 0.69
C SER A 602 5.07 -23.91 0.22
N ASP A 603 4.02 -23.39 -0.43
CA ASP A 603 3.29 -24.05 -1.51
C ASP A 603 2.41 -22.99 -2.23
N PRO A 604 2.63 -22.69 -3.52
CA PRO A 604 1.86 -21.67 -4.23
C PRO A 604 0.52 -22.26 -4.71
N THR A 605 -0.33 -22.71 -3.78
CA THR A 605 -1.72 -23.05 -4.12
C THR A 605 -2.56 -21.77 -4.11
N TYR A 606 -2.77 -21.19 -5.29
CA TYR A 606 -3.73 -20.12 -5.53
C TYR A 606 -5.13 -20.57 -5.10
N ARG A 607 -5.65 -20.01 -3.99
CA ARG A 607 -7.09 -20.06 -3.66
C ARG A 607 -7.66 -18.66 -3.84
N SER A 608 -8.57 -18.53 -4.79
CA SER A 608 -9.38 -17.33 -5.02
C SER A 608 -10.46 -17.24 -3.95
N ASP A 609 -10.35 -16.25 -3.05
CA ASP A 609 -11.49 -15.80 -2.25
C ASP A 609 -12.21 -14.68 -3.01
N GLY A 610 -13.53 -14.80 -3.08
CA GLY A 610 -14.40 -13.98 -3.93
C GLY A 610 -14.43 -12.51 -3.52
N SER A 611 -13.65 -11.69 -4.23
CA SER A 611 -13.89 -10.26 -4.35
C SER A 611 -13.62 -9.81 -5.79
N GLY A 612 -14.70 -9.64 -6.57
CA GLY A 612 -14.84 -8.67 -7.67
C GLY A 612 -13.75 -8.54 -8.76
N ILE A 613 -12.75 -9.40 -8.82
CA ILE A 613 -11.67 -9.36 -9.79
C ILE A 613 -11.92 -10.53 -10.75
N LEU A 614 -11.99 -10.22 -12.04
CA LEU A 614 -11.81 -11.21 -13.10
C LEU A 614 -10.37 -11.75 -13.01
N ILE A 615 -10.14 -12.70 -12.09
CA ILE A 615 -8.99 -13.59 -12.19
C ILE A 615 -9.37 -14.61 -13.26
N THR A 616 -9.33 -14.17 -14.52
CA THR A 616 -9.21 -15.11 -15.63
C THR A 616 -7.79 -15.64 -15.54
N THR A 617 -7.60 -16.77 -14.86
CA THR A 617 -6.62 -17.79 -15.25
C THR A 617 -6.55 -18.87 -14.17
N ALA A 618 -7.32 -19.92 -14.40
CA ALA A 618 -7.02 -21.26 -13.92
C ALA A 618 -5.82 -21.87 -14.69
N ALA A 619 -4.76 -21.08 -14.91
CA ALA A 619 -3.59 -21.47 -15.71
C ALA A 619 -2.54 -22.17 -14.84
N CYS A 620 -1.80 -23.10 -15.43
CA CYS A 620 -0.78 -23.90 -14.75
C CYS A 620 0.61 -23.55 -15.26
N TYR A 621 1.60 -23.43 -14.36
CA TYR A 621 3.01 -23.21 -14.74
C TYR A 621 3.78 -24.53 -14.81
N HIS A 622 4.38 -24.86 -15.96
CA HIS A 622 5.20 -26.06 -16.14
C HIS A 622 6.20 -25.91 -17.29
N GLY A 623 7.42 -26.43 -17.12
CA GLY A 623 8.43 -26.45 -18.18
C GLY A 623 8.87 -25.06 -18.65
N GLY A 624 8.77 -24.04 -17.80
CA GLY A 624 9.14 -22.66 -18.13
C GLY A 624 8.07 -21.83 -18.82
N MET A 625 6.85 -22.36 -19.01
CA MET A 625 5.73 -21.66 -19.66
C MET A 625 4.43 -21.83 -18.85
N PHE A 626 3.47 -20.94 -19.09
CA PHE A 626 2.11 -21.08 -18.56
C PHE A 626 1.19 -21.71 -19.60
N HIS A 627 0.34 -22.61 -19.13
CA HIS A 627 -0.64 -23.34 -19.93
C HIS A 627 -2.04 -23.00 -19.46
N ASN A 628 -2.95 -22.81 -20.41
CA ASN A 628 -4.32 -22.41 -20.13
C ASN A 628 -5.13 -23.56 -19.51
N ASP A 629 -6.25 -23.21 -18.87
CA ASP A 629 -7.19 -24.21 -18.36
C ASP A 629 -7.73 -25.10 -19.51
N GLY A 630 -7.65 -26.41 -19.34
CA GLY A 630 -8.02 -27.41 -20.35
C GLY A 630 -6.90 -27.77 -21.34
N GLU A 631 -5.74 -27.13 -21.27
CA GLU A 631 -4.62 -27.40 -22.18
C GLU A 631 -3.88 -28.70 -21.82
N GLN A 632 -3.37 -29.40 -22.84
CA GLN A 632 -2.56 -30.61 -22.71
C GLN A 632 -1.32 -30.50 -23.61
N TRP A 633 -0.14 -30.77 -23.05
CA TRP A 633 1.15 -30.65 -23.75
C TRP A 633 2.10 -31.79 -23.36
N ARG A 634 3.17 -31.96 -24.15
CA ARG A 634 4.31 -32.82 -23.76
C ARG A 634 5.37 -31.96 -23.08
N ASP A 635 6.01 -32.52 -22.06
CA ASP A 635 7.09 -31.83 -21.37
C ASP A 635 8.28 -31.58 -22.32
N PRO A 636 8.86 -30.37 -22.36
CA PRO A 636 10.00 -30.06 -23.23
C PRO A 636 11.29 -30.82 -22.85
N SER A 637 11.46 -31.18 -21.58
CA SER A 637 12.63 -31.88 -21.07
C SER A 637 12.50 -33.41 -21.18
N ASP A 638 11.27 -33.93 -21.12
CA ASP A 638 10.97 -35.33 -21.34
C ASP A 638 9.78 -35.53 -22.31
N PRO A 639 10.02 -35.91 -23.58
CA PRO A 639 8.97 -36.09 -24.58
C PRO A 639 8.02 -37.26 -24.26
N CYS A 640 8.35 -38.11 -23.29
CA CYS A 640 7.45 -39.17 -22.80
C CYS A 640 6.48 -38.69 -21.73
N THR A 641 6.68 -37.51 -21.16
CA THR A 641 5.81 -36.94 -20.14
C THR A 641 4.74 -36.08 -20.80
N VAL A 642 3.48 -36.36 -20.49
CA VAL A 642 2.31 -35.61 -20.94
C VAL A 642 1.69 -34.94 -19.73
N CYS A 643 1.48 -33.64 -19.83
CA CYS A 643 0.91 -32.79 -18.78
C CYS A 643 -0.42 -32.19 -19.25
N SER A 644 -1.32 -31.94 -18.30
CA SER A 644 -2.58 -31.25 -18.52
C SER A 644 -2.90 -30.27 -17.39
N CYS A 645 -3.50 -29.15 -17.73
CA CYS A 645 -3.98 -28.15 -16.76
C CYS A 645 -5.51 -28.24 -16.62
N SER A 646 -6.01 -28.36 -15.39
CA SER A 646 -7.44 -28.33 -15.11
C SER A 646 -7.72 -27.54 -13.84
N LEU A 647 -8.47 -26.44 -13.95
CA LEU A 647 -8.84 -25.52 -12.87
C LEU A 647 -7.63 -25.03 -12.05
N GLY A 648 -6.50 -24.77 -12.71
CA GLY A 648 -5.23 -24.36 -12.07
C GLY A 648 -4.45 -25.51 -11.42
N SER A 649 -4.92 -26.76 -11.54
CA SER A 649 -4.20 -27.95 -11.10
C SER A 649 -3.42 -28.58 -12.25
N LEU A 650 -2.11 -28.70 -12.09
CA LEU A 650 -1.23 -29.39 -13.01
C LEU A 650 -1.25 -30.90 -12.73
N SER A 651 -1.44 -31.71 -13.77
CA SER A 651 -1.29 -33.18 -13.72
C SER A 651 -0.36 -33.66 -14.83
N CYS A 652 0.76 -34.30 -14.49
CA CYS A 652 1.72 -34.85 -15.44
C CYS A 652 1.91 -36.35 -15.23
N GLN A 653 1.93 -37.12 -16.32
CA GLN A 653 2.23 -38.56 -16.29
C GLN A 653 3.22 -38.93 -17.40
N THR A 654 4.11 -39.87 -17.11
CA THR A 654 5.17 -40.31 -18.02
C THR A 654 4.84 -41.67 -18.63
N GLN A 655 4.68 -41.72 -19.96
CA GLN A 655 4.57 -42.97 -20.72
C GLN A 655 5.11 -42.80 -22.15
N CYS A 656 6.22 -43.48 -22.46
CA CYS A 656 6.84 -43.44 -23.79
C CYS A 656 6.04 -44.27 -24.82
N ILE A 657 6.03 -43.79 -26.07
CA ILE A 657 5.50 -44.50 -27.23
C ILE A 657 6.50 -45.61 -27.60
N ASN A 658 6.02 -46.83 -27.78
CA ASN A 658 6.85 -47.92 -28.30
C ASN A 658 7.03 -47.74 -29.82
N LYS A 659 8.26 -47.45 -30.25
CA LYS A 659 8.64 -47.39 -31.67
C LYS A 659 8.99 -48.78 -32.17
N THR A 660 8.06 -49.46 -32.82
CA THR A 660 8.37 -50.68 -33.57
C THR A 660 8.36 -50.38 -35.06
N GLY A 661 9.55 -50.33 -35.67
CA GLY A 661 9.72 -50.25 -37.13
C GLY A 661 9.54 -48.86 -37.73
N VAL A 662 10.60 -48.04 -37.68
CA VAL A 662 10.70 -46.84 -38.53
C VAL A 662 11.11 -47.30 -39.93
N VAL A 663 10.24 -47.13 -40.93
CA VAL A 663 10.68 -47.11 -42.33
C VAL A 663 10.98 -45.65 -42.66
N GLU A 664 12.22 -45.24 -42.46
CA GLU A 664 12.72 -43.98 -43.00
C GLU A 664 12.97 -44.18 -44.50
N GLN A 665 12.12 -43.58 -45.33
CA GLN A 665 12.48 -43.27 -46.71
C GLN A 665 12.34 -41.77 -46.94
N GLU A 666 13.44 -41.17 -47.39
CA GLU A 666 13.55 -39.80 -47.92
C GLU A 666 13.10 -38.66 -46.99
N GLY A 667 13.58 -38.63 -45.75
CA GLY A 667 13.65 -37.39 -44.95
C GLY A 667 12.34 -36.69 -44.58
N ILE A 668 11.17 -37.30 -44.84
CA ILE A 668 9.85 -36.77 -44.47
C ILE A 668 9.20 -37.72 -43.45
N LEU A 669 9.11 -37.27 -42.19
CA LEU A 669 8.37 -37.96 -41.13
C LEU A 669 6.88 -38.02 -41.47
N ARG A 670 6.41 -39.17 -41.98
CA ARG A 670 4.98 -39.45 -42.18
C ARG A 670 4.35 -39.95 -40.88
N GLY A 671 3.12 -39.52 -40.58
CA GLY A 671 2.44 -39.88 -39.33
C GLY A 671 0.98 -39.44 -39.27
N CYS A 672 0.31 -39.84 -38.20
CA CYS A 672 -1.09 -39.56 -37.92
C CYS A 672 -1.25 -38.40 -36.94
N GLN A 673 -2.30 -37.60 -37.08
CA GLN A 673 -2.66 -36.55 -36.13
C GLN A 673 -3.90 -36.95 -35.33
N MET A 674 -3.83 -36.90 -34.00
CA MET A 674 -4.95 -37.20 -33.10
C MET A 674 -4.95 -36.22 -31.92
N ALA A 675 -6.10 -35.56 -31.68
CA ALA A 675 -6.27 -34.58 -30.59
C ALA A 675 -5.15 -33.52 -30.51
N GLY A 676 -4.72 -33.00 -31.67
CA GLY A 676 -3.65 -31.99 -31.77
C GLY A 676 -2.22 -32.54 -31.66
N GLN A 677 -2.03 -33.83 -31.42
CA GLN A 677 -0.70 -34.48 -31.31
C GLN A 677 -0.33 -35.26 -32.57
N PHE A 678 0.95 -35.27 -32.92
CA PHE A 678 1.51 -36.03 -34.05
C PHE A 678 2.14 -37.34 -33.60
N PHE A 679 1.80 -38.43 -34.28
CA PHE A 679 2.29 -39.78 -34.01
C PHE A 679 2.93 -40.35 -35.29
N PRO A 680 4.18 -40.84 -35.24
CA PRO A 680 4.84 -41.37 -36.43
C PRO A 680 4.15 -42.62 -36.97
N ALA A 681 4.22 -42.83 -38.28
CA ALA A 681 3.73 -44.02 -38.96
C ALA A 681 4.28 -45.31 -38.32
N GLY A 682 3.41 -46.28 -38.01
CA GLY A 682 3.78 -47.55 -37.36
C GLY A 682 3.87 -47.50 -35.83
N SER A 683 3.62 -46.35 -35.19
CA SER A 683 3.67 -46.24 -33.72
C SER A 683 2.42 -46.78 -33.02
N THR A 684 2.60 -47.23 -31.78
CA THR A 684 1.51 -47.65 -30.87
C THR A 684 1.59 -46.91 -29.54
N TRP A 685 0.46 -46.47 -29.01
CA TRP A 685 0.39 -45.68 -27.77
C TRP A 685 -0.93 -45.85 -27.02
N HIS A 686 -0.92 -45.53 -25.73
CA HIS A 686 -2.14 -45.35 -24.94
C HIS A 686 -2.61 -43.89 -25.03
N PRO A 687 -3.90 -43.63 -25.32
CA PRO A 687 -4.41 -42.25 -25.35
C PRO A 687 -4.45 -41.66 -23.94
N TYR A 688 -4.11 -40.38 -23.81
CA TYR A 688 -4.18 -39.63 -22.55
C TYR A 688 -5.51 -38.86 -22.47
N LEU A 689 -6.25 -39.03 -21.37
CA LEU A 689 -7.58 -38.46 -21.13
C LEU A 689 -7.57 -37.61 -19.85
N PRO A 690 -7.48 -36.26 -19.93
CA PRO A 690 -7.57 -35.39 -18.75
C PRO A 690 -8.94 -35.51 -18.05
N PRO A 691 -9.03 -35.47 -16.70
CA PRO A 691 -7.94 -35.43 -15.70
C PRO A 691 -7.43 -36.83 -15.28
N ILE A 692 -7.91 -37.90 -15.92
CA ILE A 692 -7.71 -39.31 -15.50
C ILE A 692 -6.30 -39.83 -15.87
N GLY A 693 -5.72 -39.34 -16.97
CA GLY A 693 -4.40 -39.75 -17.46
C GLY A 693 -4.44 -40.79 -18.58
N PHE A 694 -3.40 -41.62 -18.71
CA PHE A 694 -3.31 -42.62 -19.79
C PHE A 694 -4.31 -43.78 -19.62
N ASP A 695 -5.07 -44.08 -20.67
CA ASP A 695 -5.98 -45.22 -20.71
C ASP A 695 -5.25 -46.52 -21.06
N THR A 696 -4.87 -47.29 -20.03
CA THR A 696 -4.23 -48.61 -20.18
C THR A 696 -5.05 -49.64 -20.95
N CYS A 697 -6.36 -49.42 -21.13
CA CYS A 697 -7.25 -50.35 -21.82
C CYS A 697 -7.43 -50.09 -23.32
N THR A 698 -6.93 -48.97 -23.82
CA THR A 698 -7.03 -48.61 -25.23
C THR A 698 -5.62 -48.51 -25.79
N ILE A 699 -5.31 -49.24 -26.87
CA ILE A 699 -4.05 -49.13 -27.59
C ILE A 699 -4.35 -48.56 -28.97
N CYS A 700 -3.96 -47.32 -29.19
CA CYS A 700 -4.03 -46.68 -30.48
C CYS A 700 -2.80 -47.04 -31.33
N SER A 701 -3.00 -47.26 -32.61
CA SER A 701 -1.93 -47.43 -33.60
C SER A 701 -2.12 -46.50 -34.78
N CYS A 702 -1.00 -45.99 -35.32
CA CYS A 702 -0.99 -45.24 -36.58
C CYS A 702 -0.56 -46.20 -37.69
N ASP A 703 -1.48 -46.54 -38.59
CA ASP A 703 -1.16 -47.44 -39.69
C ASP A 703 -0.11 -46.82 -40.63
N ALA A 704 0.94 -47.58 -40.94
CA ALA A 704 2.11 -47.07 -41.67
C ALA A 704 1.81 -46.77 -43.14
N SER A 705 0.77 -47.41 -43.71
CA SER A 705 0.41 -47.29 -45.13
C SER A 705 -0.74 -46.31 -45.36
N SER A 706 -1.80 -46.37 -44.54
CA SER A 706 -3.01 -45.56 -44.70
C SER A 706 -3.02 -44.27 -43.88
N LEU A 707 -2.07 -44.09 -42.95
CA LEU A 707 -2.00 -42.95 -42.03
C LEU A 707 -3.29 -42.71 -41.25
N LYS A 708 -4.07 -43.77 -41.01
CA LYS A 708 -5.28 -43.74 -40.18
C LYS A 708 -4.97 -44.27 -38.78
N VAL A 709 -5.58 -43.62 -37.78
CA VAL A 709 -5.50 -44.06 -36.39
C VAL A 709 -6.56 -45.13 -36.12
N SER A 710 -6.16 -46.25 -35.53
CA SER A 710 -7.05 -47.29 -35.03
C SER A 710 -6.86 -47.46 -33.53
N CYS A 711 -7.92 -47.35 -32.73
CA CYS A 711 -7.86 -47.42 -31.26
C CYS A 711 -8.83 -48.50 -30.72
N PRO A 712 -8.52 -49.79 -30.89
CA PRO A 712 -9.28 -50.86 -30.24
C PRO A 712 -9.14 -50.77 -28.72
N ARG A 713 -10.28 -50.92 -28.02
CA ARG A 713 -10.34 -51.00 -26.55
C ARG A 713 -10.49 -52.45 -26.11
N THR A 714 -9.65 -52.89 -25.19
CA THR A 714 -9.73 -54.22 -24.59
C THR A 714 -10.96 -54.30 -23.68
N VAL A 715 -11.82 -55.30 -23.92
CA VAL A 715 -12.95 -55.62 -23.05
C VAL A 715 -12.47 -56.62 -22.01
N CYS A 716 -12.54 -56.24 -20.73
CA CYS A 716 -12.09 -57.12 -19.65
C CYS A 716 -13.07 -58.28 -19.42
N PRO A 717 -12.56 -59.50 -19.15
CA PRO A 717 -13.39 -60.61 -18.74
C PRO A 717 -14.14 -60.29 -17.43
N PRO A 718 -15.36 -60.83 -17.23
CA PRO A 718 -16.09 -60.66 -15.97
C PRO A 718 -15.28 -61.27 -14.82
N LEU A 719 -15.14 -60.51 -13.73
CA LEU A 719 -14.34 -60.92 -12.58
C LEU A 719 -15.13 -61.87 -11.67
N PRO A 720 -14.54 -62.99 -11.25
CA PRO A 720 -15.19 -63.95 -10.33
C PRO A 720 -15.23 -63.47 -8.86
N CYS A 721 -14.78 -62.24 -8.58
CA CYS A 721 -14.77 -61.63 -7.25
C CYS A 721 -15.38 -60.22 -7.30
N ASP A 722 -15.75 -59.69 -6.13
CA ASP A 722 -16.23 -58.30 -6.01
C ASP A 722 -15.16 -57.33 -6.52
N GLU A 723 -15.59 -56.34 -7.31
CA GLU A 723 -14.73 -55.35 -7.96
C GLU A 723 -13.88 -54.53 -6.97
N ARG A 724 -14.29 -54.52 -5.69
CA ARG A 724 -13.57 -53.91 -4.56
C ARG A 724 -12.32 -54.70 -4.12
N VAL A 725 -12.29 -56.01 -4.35
CA VAL A 725 -11.16 -56.89 -3.98
C VAL A 725 -10.26 -57.23 -5.17
N ALA A 726 -10.71 -56.91 -6.39
CA ALA A 726 -9.93 -57.10 -7.60
C ALA A 726 -8.78 -56.08 -7.69
N VAL A 727 -7.56 -56.56 -7.90
CA VAL A 727 -6.34 -55.76 -7.96
C VAL A 727 -5.76 -55.77 -9.37
N LYS A 728 -5.19 -54.64 -9.80
CA LYS A 728 -4.33 -54.62 -10.99
C LYS A 728 -2.96 -55.19 -10.59
N ILE A 729 -2.54 -56.29 -11.22
CA ILE A 729 -1.23 -56.92 -10.93
C ILE A 729 -0.08 -55.94 -11.21
N ASP A 730 -0.21 -55.14 -12.27
CA ASP A 730 0.78 -54.13 -12.64
C ASP A 730 0.08 -52.81 -13.00
N LYS A 731 0.76 -51.67 -12.79
CA LYS A 731 0.24 -50.33 -13.13
C LYS A 731 -0.07 -50.19 -14.62
N LYS A 732 0.53 -51.04 -15.48
CA LYS A 732 0.30 -51.10 -16.93
C LYS A 732 -0.85 -52.02 -17.36
N SER A 733 -1.46 -52.77 -16.43
CA SER A 733 -2.53 -53.71 -16.76
C SER A 733 -3.87 -52.99 -16.96
N CYS A 734 -4.57 -53.31 -18.05
CA CYS A 734 -5.92 -52.83 -18.31
C CYS A 734 -6.91 -53.41 -17.26
N CYS A 735 -6.92 -54.74 -17.15
CA CYS A 735 -7.89 -55.47 -16.35
C CYS A 735 -7.38 -55.76 -14.95
N LYS A 736 -8.26 -55.62 -13.96
CA LYS A 736 -8.03 -56.13 -12.61
C LYS A 736 -8.13 -57.66 -12.62
N VAL A 737 -7.54 -58.32 -11.64
CA VAL A 737 -7.70 -59.76 -11.40
C VAL A 737 -8.00 -59.99 -9.93
N CYS A 738 -8.62 -61.12 -9.64
CA CYS A 738 -8.81 -61.55 -8.26
C CYS A 738 -7.48 -62.12 -7.74
N PRO A 739 -6.99 -61.68 -6.57
CA PRO A 739 -5.77 -62.25 -5.98
C PRO A 739 -6.00 -63.73 -5.63
N SER A 740 -5.15 -64.63 -6.15
CA SER A 740 -5.17 -66.05 -5.82
C SER A 740 -4.44 -66.31 -4.51
N SER A 741 -5.16 -66.78 -3.49
CA SER A 741 -4.58 -67.34 -2.28
C SER A 741 -4.11 -68.79 -2.53
N PRO A 742 -3.02 -69.26 -1.89
CA PRO A 742 -2.67 -70.67 -1.89
C PRO A 742 -3.66 -71.45 -1.02
N SER A 743 -3.98 -72.64 -1.50
CA SER A 743 -4.85 -73.68 -0.94
C SER A 743 -4.49 -74.07 0.50
N GLU A 744 -5.51 -74.33 1.33
CA GLU A 744 -5.92 -75.69 1.75
C GLU A 744 -7.09 -75.61 2.75
N GLU A 745 -8.12 -76.43 2.46
CA GLU A 745 -8.92 -77.29 3.37
C GLU A 745 -9.74 -76.61 4.50
N GLU A 746 -10.99 -76.96 4.83
CA GLU A 746 -11.74 -78.19 4.63
C GLU A 746 -13.22 -77.96 5.05
N PHE A 747 -14.12 -78.85 4.62
CA PHE A 747 -15.51 -79.08 5.08
C PHE A 747 -16.56 -77.95 4.88
N GLY A 748 -17.67 -78.13 4.16
CA GLY A 748 -18.30 -79.35 3.68
C GLY A 748 -19.83 -79.11 3.61
N ASN A 749 -20.35 -79.17 2.39
CA ASN A 749 -21.69 -79.58 1.96
C ASN A 749 -22.95 -79.09 2.71
N LYS A 750 -23.84 -78.43 1.95
CA LYS A 750 -25.13 -79.05 1.55
C LYS A 750 -25.74 -78.37 0.33
N SER A 751 -26.21 -79.22 -0.57
CA SER A 751 -26.85 -78.96 -1.86
C SER A 751 -28.32 -78.57 -1.73
N LEU A 752 -28.73 -77.67 -2.62
CA LEU A 752 -29.95 -77.64 -3.46
C LEU A 752 -31.23 -78.29 -2.91
N GLU A 753 -32.27 -77.48 -2.75
CA GLU A 753 -33.61 -77.80 -3.26
C GLU A 753 -34.22 -76.51 -3.84
N ASP A 754 -34.53 -76.55 -5.15
CA ASP A 754 -35.52 -75.68 -5.78
C ASP A 754 -36.91 -76.10 -5.28
N ASP A 755 -37.78 -75.14 -4.99
CA ASP A 755 -39.21 -75.38 -5.12
C ASP A 755 -39.87 -74.20 -5.82
N ASP A 756 -40.63 -74.56 -6.85
CA ASP A 756 -41.38 -73.71 -7.74
C ASP A 756 -42.73 -73.36 -7.09
N SER A 757 -43.19 -72.12 -7.26
CA SER A 757 -44.56 -71.78 -7.67
C SER A 757 -45.11 -70.46 -7.09
N LYS A 758 -45.45 -69.60 -8.06
CA LYS A 758 -46.64 -68.75 -8.19
C LYS A 758 -46.84 -67.53 -7.26
N ALA A 759 -46.78 -66.38 -7.95
CA ALA A 759 -47.56 -65.14 -7.79
C ALA A 759 -48.92 -65.34 -7.08
N ASP A 760 -49.42 -64.43 -6.23
CA ASP A 760 -49.76 -63.03 -6.53
C ASP A 760 -50.08 -62.26 -5.23
N MET A 761 -49.91 -60.93 -5.24
CA MET A 761 -50.72 -59.87 -4.57
C MET A 761 -49.90 -58.67 -4.04
N ILE A 762 -49.95 -57.59 -4.83
CA ILE A 762 -50.14 -56.16 -4.47
C ILE A 762 -49.20 -55.53 -3.42
N GLY A 763 -48.33 -54.62 -3.89
CA GLY A 763 -47.85 -53.46 -3.12
C GLY A 763 -46.36 -53.13 -3.23
N SER A 764 -45.86 -52.79 -4.42
CA SER A 764 -44.51 -52.25 -4.62
C SER A 764 -44.34 -50.89 -3.94
N GLY A 765 -43.88 -50.89 -2.70
CA GLY A 765 -43.51 -49.69 -1.93
C GLY A 765 -42.01 -49.45 -1.88
N GLU A 766 -41.25 -49.86 -2.90
CA GLU A 766 -39.80 -49.67 -2.97
C GLU A 766 -39.46 -48.23 -3.35
N CYS A 767 -38.56 -47.58 -2.60
CA CYS A 767 -38.15 -46.21 -2.85
C CYS A 767 -36.86 -46.19 -3.66
N GLU A 768 -36.85 -45.49 -4.78
CA GLU A 768 -35.66 -45.28 -5.60
C GLU A 768 -34.89 -44.05 -5.11
N TYR A 769 -33.60 -44.21 -4.77
CA TYR A 769 -32.73 -43.11 -4.32
C TYR A 769 -31.49 -43.01 -5.22
N PRO A 770 -31.05 -41.78 -5.62
CA PRO A 770 -30.06 -41.59 -6.69
C PRO A 770 -28.70 -42.27 -6.49
N MET A 771 -28.34 -42.56 -5.23
CA MET A 771 -27.06 -43.17 -4.85
C MET A 771 -27.32 -44.19 -3.73
N GLY A 772 -27.44 -45.47 -4.06
CA GLY A 772 -27.65 -46.55 -3.08
C GLY A 772 -28.62 -47.67 -3.47
N GLY A 773 -29.31 -47.56 -4.61
CA GLY A 773 -30.24 -48.59 -5.12
C GLY A 773 -31.66 -48.50 -4.53
N PRO A 774 -32.60 -49.33 -4.98
CA PRO A 774 -33.98 -49.33 -4.47
C PRO A 774 -34.02 -49.85 -3.04
N PHE A 775 -34.63 -49.07 -2.15
CA PHE A 775 -34.77 -49.39 -0.73
C PHE A 775 -36.16 -49.97 -0.47
N LYS A 776 -36.23 -51.09 0.25
CA LYS A 776 -37.52 -51.72 0.61
C LYS A 776 -38.30 -50.83 1.57
N ASN A 777 -39.62 -50.91 1.52
CA ASN A 777 -40.49 -50.19 2.44
C ASN A 777 -40.11 -50.52 3.91
N GLY A 778 -39.82 -49.50 4.73
CA GLY A 778 -39.32 -49.61 6.10
C GLY A 778 -37.80 -49.60 6.27
N GLN A 779 -37.02 -49.65 5.18
CA GLN A 779 -35.55 -49.67 5.25
C GLN A 779 -34.99 -48.27 5.57
N GLU A 780 -34.09 -48.20 6.54
CA GLU A 780 -33.35 -46.99 6.93
C GLU A 780 -31.90 -47.03 6.43
N TRP A 781 -31.38 -45.90 5.93
CA TRP A 781 -30.00 -45.77 5.47
C TRP A 781 -29.45 -44.36 5.66
N HIS A 782 -28.12 -44.21 5.59
CA HIS A 782 -27.47 -42.90 5.52
C HIS A 782 -27.23 -42.50 4.05
N PRO A 783 -27.59 -41.28 3.63
CA PRO A 783 -27.43 -40.87 2.24
C PRO A 783 -25.95 -40.61 1.90
N ARG A 784 -25.53 -40.94 0.67
CA ARG A 784 -24.18 -40.67 0.15
C ARG A 784 -24.18 -39.54 -0.87
N LEU A 785 -23.15 -38.68 -0.83
CA LEU A 785 -22.90 -37.62 -1.81
C LEU A 785 -21.73 -37.99 -2.74
N TYR A 786 -21.82 -37.61 -4.02
CA TYR A 786 -20.87 -37.93 -5.10
C TYR A 786 -19.39 -37.64 -4.77
N SER A 787 -19.10 -36.62 -3.98
CA SER A 787 -17.73 -36.21 -3.59
C SER A 787 -17.46 -36.24 -2.08
N GLY A 788 -18.46 -36.61 -1.27
CA GLY A 788 -18.44 -36.41 0.19
C GLY A 788 -18.62 -37.67 1.04
N GLY A 789 -18.83 -38.84 0.44
CA GLY A 789 -19.09 -40.08 1.17
C GLY A 789 -20.45 -40.09 1.89
N GLU A 790 -20.57 -40.93 2.91
CA GLU A 790 -21.82 -41.17 3.66
C GLU A 790 -22.09 -40.11 4.73
N ILE A 791 -23.26 -39.47 4.69
CA ILE A 791 -23.66 -38.44 5.66
C ILE A 791 -24.21 -39.14 6.92
N LYS A 792 -23.30 -39.53 7.82
CA LYS A 792 -23.61 -40.24 9.08
C LYS A 792 -24.60 -39.52 10.02
N CYS A 793 -24.87 -38.23 9.80
CA CYS A 793 -25.79 -37.43 10.61
C CYS A 793 -27.23 -37.33 10.08
N VAL A 794 -27.51 -37.96 8.94
CA VAL A 794 -28.84 -37.98 8.32
C VAL A 794 -29.26 -39.43 8.18
N ILE A 795 -30.46 -39.77 8.63
CA ILE A 795 -31.06 -41.10 8.43
C ILE A 795 -32.26 -40.90 7.52
N CYS A 796 -32.24 -41.58 6.39
CA CYS A 796 -33.32 -41.66 5.42
C CYS A 796 -34.07 -42.97 5.60
N LYS A 797 -35.39 -42.95 5.51
CA LYS A 797 -36.24 -44.14 5.56
C LYS A 797 -37.19 -44.17 4.38
N CYS A 798 -37.39 -45.36 3.82
CA CYS A 798 -38.39 -45.59 2.79
C CYS A 798 -39.74 -45.86 3.45
N LEU A 799 -40.76 -45.05 3.14
CA LEU A 799 -42.12 -45.22 3.62
C LEU A 799 -43.06 -45.16 2.40
N GLU A 800 -43.61 -46.30 2.02
CA GLU A 800 -44.63 -46.46 0.96
C GLU A 800 -44.21 -45.76 -0.35
N GLY A 801 -42.98 -46.02 -0.80
CA GLY A 801 -42.42 -45.43 -2.03
C GLY A 801 -41.86 -44.01 -1.88
N ASN A 802 -41.98 -43.38 -0.70
CA ASN A 802 -41.41 -42.05 -0.43
C ASN A 802 -40.22 -42.09 0.54
N VAL A 803 -39.13 -41.41 0.16
CA VAL A 803 -37.95 -41.25 1.01
C VAL A 803 -38.14 -40.07 1.97
N ARG A 804 -38.12 -40.34 3.28
CA ARG A 804 -38.05 -39.30 4.32
C ARG A 804 -36.70 -39.32 5.02
N CYS A 805 -35.99 -38.20 4.96
CA CYS A 805 -34.69 -38.03 5.62
C CYS A 805 -34.78 -37.05 6.80
N GLU A 806 -34.31 -37.47 7.97
CA GLU A 806 -34.22 -36.62 9.15
C GLU A 806 -32.77 -36.48 9.62
N ARG A 807 -32.39 -35.25 9.98
CA ARG A 807 -31.06 -34.95 10.51
C ARG A 807 -31.07 -35.06 12.03
N LYS A 808 -30.21 -35.92 12.58
CA LYS A 808 -30.08 -36.12 14.03
C LYS A 808 -29.56 -34.84 14.69
N ARG A 809 -30.30 -34.32 15.68
CA ARG A 809 -29.87 -33.16 16.50
C ARG A 809 -29.11 -33.66 17.73
N CYS A 810 -27.84 -33.27 17.86
CA CYS A 810 -27.01 -33.63 19.00
C CYS A 810 -27.42 -32.82 20.25
N ASN A 811 -28.00 -33.47 21.26
CA ASN A 811 -28.40 -32.79 22.50
C ASN A 811 -27.24 -32.70 23.53
N ASN A 812 -27.33 -31.71 24.42
CA ASN A 812 -26.18 -31.04 25.05
C ASN A 812 -25.37 -31.83 26.10
N LYS A 813 -25.74 -33.05 26.53
CA LYS A 813 -25.06 -33.69 27.67
C LYS A 813 -24.72 -35.18 27.57
N THR A 814 -25.27 -35.96 26.63
CA THR A 814 -25.05 -37.44 26.61
C THR A 814 -24.73 -38.03 25.24
N ALA A 815 -24.70 -37.26 24.15
CA ALA A 815 -24.57 -37.77 22.78
C ALA A 815 -23.13 -37.83 22.22
N CYS A 816 -22.08 -37.93 23.04
CA CYS A 816 -20.69 -37.91 22.54
C CYS A 816 -20.10 -39.30 22.17
N GLN A 817 -20.90 -40.37 22.21
CA GLN A 817 -20.49 -41.73 21.77
C GLN A 817 -20.92 -42.04 20.33
N ASP A 818 -21.70 -41.16 19.71
CA ASP A 818 -22.27 -41.38 18.38
C ASP A 818 -21.36 -40.80 17.28
N GLU A 819 -21.18 -41.52 16.16
CA GLU A 819 -20.28 -41.13 15.08
C GLU A 819 -20.65 -39.77 14.48
N CYS A 820 -21.95 -39.44 14.45
CA CYS A 820 -22.45 -38.14 14.00
C CYS A 820 -22.01 -36.96 14.90
N CYS A 821 -22.09 -37.11 16.23
CA CYS A 821 -21.96 -35.98 17.17
C CYS A 821 -20.52 -35.74 17.67
N THR A 822 -19.57 -36.58 17.23
CA THR A 822 -18.17 -36.57 17.68
C THR A 822 -17.42 -35.27 17.34
N ALA A 823 -17.69 -34.66 16.18
CA ALA A 823 -17.03 -33.42 15.75
C ALA A 823 -17.42 -32.20 16.60
N GLN A 824 -18.68 -32.13 17.04
CA GLN A 824 -19.21 -31.04 17.86
C GLN A 824 -18.68 -31.11 19.30
N CYS A 825 -18.52 -32.33 19.85
CA CYS A 825 -17.85 -32.55 21.14
C CYS A 825 -16.34 -32.21 21.09
N LYS A 826 -15.64 -32.48 19.97
CA LYS A 826 -14.22 -32.07 19.78
C LYS A 826 -14.05 -30.54 19.79
N ARG A 827 -14.92 -29.78 19.12
CA ARG A 827 -14.91 -28.30 19.16
C ARG A 827 -15.15 -27.76 20.58
N ARG A 828 -16.09 -28.35 21.34
CA ARG A 828 -16.34 -27.94 22.73
C ARG A 828 -15.22 -28.29 23.69
N ARG A 829 -14.59 -29.47 23.59
CA ARG A 829 -13.40 -29.80 24.41
C ARG A 829 -12.24 -28.83 24.16
N ARG A 830 -12.05 -28.37 22.91
CA ARG A 830 -11.08 -27.32 22.59
C ARG A 830 -11.46 -25.96 23.19
N TYR A 831 -12.74 -25.60 23.18
CA TYR A 831 -13.23 -24.35 23.77
C TYR A 831 -13.15 -24.36 25.31
N ALA A 832 -13.44 -25.50 25.96
CA ALA A 832 -13.30 -25.67 27.41
C ALA A 832 -11.83 -25.66 27.85
N ARG A 833 -10.90 -26.25 27.07
CA ARG A 833 -9.45 -26.13 27.30
C ARG A 833 -8.93 -24.69 27.14
N ARG A 834 -9.48 -23.91 26.21
CA ARG A 834 -9.16 -22.48 26.07
C ARG A 834 -9.68 -21.62 27.22
N LYS A 835 -10.77 -22.02 27.88
CA LYS A 835 -11.33 -21.28 29.03
C LYS A 835 -10.61 -21.57 30.36
N HIS A 836 -9.89 -22.69 30.48
CA HIS A 836 -9.09 -23.03 31.66
C HIS A 836 -7.65 -22.48 31.64
N LEU A 837 -7.26 -21.75 30.59
CA LEU A 837 -5.97 -21.05 30.50
C LEU A 837 -6.07 -19.54 30.83
N ASN A 838 -7.24 -19.05 31.25
CA ASN A 838 -7.41 -17.70 31.80
C ASN A 838 -8.29 -17.74 33.06
N PRO A 839 -7.70 -17.86 34.26
CA PRO A 839 -8.38 -17.56 35.51
C PRO A 839 -7.96 -16.15 36.00
N SER A 840 -8.16 -15.10 35.20
CA SER A 840 -8.28 -13.67 35.60
C SER A 840 -8.07 -12.72 34.41
N ALA A 841 -9.18 -12.30 33.79
CA ALA A 841 -9.35 -11.01 33.12
C ALA A 841 -10.84 -10.77 32.87
#